data_AF-I3CVG3-F1
#
_entry.id   AF-I3CVG3-F1
#
_cell.length_a   1.000
_cell.length_b   1.000
_cell.length_c   1.000
_cell.angle_alpha   90.00
_cell.angle_beta   90.00
_cell.angle_gamma   90.00
#
_symmetry.space_group_name_H-M   'P 1'
#
loop_
_entity.id
_entity.type
_entity.pdbx_description
1 polymer ?
#
loop_
_entity_poly.entity_id
_entity_poly.type
_entity_poly.pdbx_seq_one_letter_code
_entity_poly.pdbx_strand_id
1 'polypeptide(L)'
;MASSVSLRTWRHSVRRPEEDFWRAALQGAPAQPALPVDLPRPAQWSGDGARLSVRIPERLTGQLQALAQACDCTLFMLLLGSFQLLVHRQSGQDDLLIGTDVAGREHAALEEMVGFFVNVLPLRSRHQPEQSFAQWLTATRGTVLDAFAHSSLPFERIAELATARRDRRWNLLVQLLFVMQNMPTHDFDLPGLEVQALPASHAHAKFDIALFVTPVDGALQADWVYASQVFQSGTMQRMAAAWVALLEQIVAQPHWPLSRYEIPLMKEPLTMSSTVSVSPARAPLAPGKLDKLNKLKGMSAAAPKAAVRMRPLRPGTDFPLLVEATSADLDTVAWARANQPLIASLLERHGGILFRRFGLATPQDFERFAEAIEPELYGSYGDLPKKEGGNKTYRSTPYPEKQMILYHNESAHIERWPRKQWFFCELPSPVGGATPIVDCREMLRRLPPALRRELQQKQLRYVRTFTPRLDVSWQSFFGTDDRAVVEARLTAAGTGYRWLDEDTLQTSTLCPAVIVHPVTGAEVFFNQVQLHHPYCLEPEVREDLLSMVGPERLPRNVLFGDGTPIPDATMALIGELYEQCAVRFDWQQGDVVMLDNMLAAHARDPYEGPRKIVVAMGAMVERAEVSAPSTAVDELSEGAA
;
A
#
# COMPACT_ATOMS: atom_id res chain seq x y z
N MET A 1 -27.15 35.03 -6.74
CA MET A 1 -27.13 34.02 -5.66
C MET A 1 -27.29 32.64 -6.28
N ALA A 2 -26.18 32.06 -6.77
CA ALA A 2 -26.13 30.69 -7.25
C ALA A 2 -24.94 30.02 -6.53
N SER A 3 -25.22 28.87 -5.93
CA SER A 3 -24.45 28.26 -4.84
C SER A 3 -23.00 27.93 -5.16
N SER A 4 -22.12 28.37 -4.26
CA SER A 4 -20.78 27.83 -4.03
C SER A 4 -20.87 26.37 -3.57
N VAL A 5 -20.79 25.41 -4.48
CA VAL A 5 -20.58 24.00 -4.13
C VAL A 5 -19.08 23.81 -3.93
N SER A 6 -18.65 23.69 -2.67
CA SER A 6 -17.25 23.45 -2.27
C SER A 6 -16.72 22.13 -2.86
N LEU A 7 -15.42 22.05 -3.16
CA LEU A 7 -14.69 20.81 -3.47
C LEU A 7 -14.86 19.71 -2.39
N ARG A 8 -15.12 20.11 -1.13
CA ARG A 8 -15.54 19.17 -0.07
C ARG A 8 -16.89 18.55 -0.38
N THR A 9 -17.84 19.34 -0.87
CA THR A 9 -19.20 18.90 -1.23
C THR A 9 -19.19 18.01 -2.47
N TRP A 10 -18.31 18.27 -3.44
CA TRP A 10 -18.18 17.48 -4.67
C TRP A 10 -17.43 16.14 -4.46
N ARG A 11 -16.31 16.13 -3.71
CA ARG A 11 -15.65 14.88 -3.27
C ARG A 11 -16.56 14.02 -2.39
N HIS A 12 -17.42 14.65 -1.57
CA HIS A 12 -18.47 13.94 -0.84
C HIS A 12 -19.65 13.50 -1.71
N SER A 13 -19.90 14.13 -2.87
CA SER A 13 -21.04 13.80 -3.73
C SER A 13 -20.73 12.77 -4.81
N VAL A 14 -19.47 12.54 -5.19
CA VAL A 14 -19.04 11.46 -6.10
C VAL A 14 -18.64 10.19 -5.34
N ARG A 15 -18.00 10.32 -4.16
CA ARG A 15 -17.72 9.15 -3.30
C ARG A 15 -18.98 8.52 -2.70
N ARG A 16 -20.01 9.30 -2.41
CA ARG A 16 -21.27 8.73 -1.88
C ARG A 16 -21.91 7.75 -2.86
N PRO A 17 -22.14 8.10 -4.14
CA PRO A 17 -22.66 7.18 -5.15
C PRO A 17 -21.89 5.87 -5.26
N GLU A 18 -20.54 5.91 -5.34
CA GLU A 18 -19.75 4.68 -5.44
C GLU A 18 -19.77 3.85 -4.16
N GLU A 19 -19.62 4.48 -3.00
CA GLU A 19 -19.69 3.77 -1.72
C GLU A 19 -21.10 3.20 -1.45
N ASP A 20 -22.15 3.90 -1.87
CA ASP A 20 -23.54 3.47 -1.76
C ASP A 20 -23.82 2.28 -2.69
N PHE A 21 -23.31 2.33 -3.93
CA PHE A 21 -23.36 1.19 -4.86
C PHE A 21 -22.68 -0.04 -4.27
N TRP A 22 -21.41 0.05 -3.85
CA TRP A 22 -20.66 -1.09 -3.34
C TRP A 22 -21.27 -1.65 -2.04
N ARG A 23 -21.80 -0.78 -1.17
CA ARG A 23 -22.53 -1.19 0.03
C ARG A 23 -23.79 -1.98 -0.33
N ALA A 24 -24.56 -1.54 -1.33
CA ALA A 24 -25.76 -2.22 -1.78
C ALA A 24 -25.43 -3.55 -2.49
N ALA A 25 -24.47 -3.54 -3.42
CA ALA A 25 -24.06 -4.71 -4.21
C ALA A 25 -23.54 -5.85 -3.32
N LEU A 26 -22.78 -5.51 -2.27
CA LEU A 26 -22.13 -6.48 -1.39
C LEU A 26 -22.90 -6.71 -0.07
N GLN A 27 -24.08 -6.14 0.08
CA GLN A 27 -24.88 -6.30 1.28
C GLN A 27 -25.21 -7.78 1.53
N GLY A 28 -24.74 -8.33 2.65
CA GLY A 28 -24.96 -9.74 2.99
C GLY A 28 -24.29 -10.70 2.01
N ALA A 29 -23.23 -10.28 1.31
CA ALA A 29 -22.42 -11.19 0.51
C ALA A 29 -21.77 -12.26 1.40
N PRO A 30 -21.60 -13.49 0.89
CA PRO A 30 -20.93 -14.55 1.63
C PRO A 30 -19.47 -14.16 1.85
N ALA A 31 -18.97 -14.41 3.06
CA ALA A 31 -17.60 -14.06 3.40
C ALA A 31 -16.56 -14.97 2.71
N GLN A 32 -16.94 -16.19 2.29
CA GLN A 32 -16.04 -17.23 1.81
C GLN A 32 -16.74 -18.20 0.82
N PRO A 33 -16.39 -18.20 -0.47
CA PRO A 33 -16.50 -19.38 -1.33
C PRO A 33 -15.83 -20.59 -0.69
N ALA A 34 -16.62 -21.60 -0.33
CA ALA A 34 -16.12 -22.86 0.22
C ALA A 34 -16.02 -23.90 -0.90
N LEU A 35 -15.01 -23.77 -1.77
CA LEU A 35 -14.68 -24.87 -2.66
C LEU A 35 -14.21 -26.09 -1.85
N PRO A 36 -14.57 -27.33 -2.24
CA PRO A 36 -14.06 -28.53 -1.60
C PRO A 36 -12.54 -28.64 -1.75
N VAL A 37 -11.79 -28.39 -0.67
CA VAL A 37 -10.32 -28.48 -0.65
C VAL A 37 -9.83 -29.92 -0.46
N ASP A 38 -8.66 -30.26 -1.02
CA ASP A 38 -7.99 -31.55 -0.87
C ASP A 38 -7.31 -31.73 0.48
N LEU A 39 -6.73 -30.65 0.98
CA LEU A 39 -5.93 -30.62 2.19
C LEU A 39 -6.53 -29.63 3.21
N PRO A 40 -6.37 -29.89 4.52
CA PRO A 40 -6.81 -28.94 5.54
C PRO A 40 -6.07 -27.62 5.36
N ARG A 41 -6.81 -26.51 5.35
CA ARG A 41 -6.24 -25.18 5.19
C ARG A 41 -5.26 -24.88 6.34
N PRO A 42 -4.01 -24.52 6.05
CA PRO A 42 -3.03 -24.19 7.09
C PRO A 42 -3.43 -22.92 7.85
N ALA A 43 -2.90 -22.77 9.08
CA ALA A 43 -3.18 -21.61 9.93
C ALA A 43 -2.64 -20.28 9.35
N GLN A 44 -1.70 -20.37 8.42
CA GLN A 44 -1.11 -19.25 7.68
C GLN A 44 -0.95 -19.64 6.22
N TRP A 45 -1.28 -18.71 5.32
CA TRP A 45 -1.08 -18.87 3.88
C TRP A 45 0.42 -18.85 3.54
N SER A 46 0.95 -19.90 2.90
CA SER A 46 2.37 -19.95 2.49
C SER A 46 2.67 -19.19 1.20
N GLY A 47 1.66 -19.00 0.33
CA GLY A 47 1.85 -18.42 -1.01
C GLY A 47 2.30 -19.43 -2.07
N ASP A 48 2.51 -20.69 -1.69
CA ASP A 48 2.89 -21.75 -2.62
C ASP A 48 1.75 -22.04 -3.60
N GLY A 49 2.07 -21.99 -4.88
CA GLY A 49 1.14 -22.26 -5.96
C GLY A 49 1.68 -23.26 -6.96
N ALA A 50 0.76 -23.78 -7.76
CA ALA A 50 1.06 -24.52 -8.96
C ALA A 50 0.23 -23.98 -10.12
N ARG A 51 0.68 -24.22 -11.35
CA ARG A 51 0.02 -23.79 -12.59
C ARG A 51 -0.39 -25.00 -13.40
N LEU A 52 -1.63 -24.99 -13.88
CA LEU A 52 -2.15 -25.93 -14.87
C LEU A 52 -2.61 -25.14 -16.10
N SER A 53 -2.02 -25.46 -17.24
CA SER A 53 -2.27 -24.79 -18.52
C SER A 53 -3.17 -25.67 -19.40
N VAL A 54 -4.30 -25.12 -19.85
CA VAL A 54 -5.26 -25.80 -20.73
C VAL A 54 -5.51 -24.96 -21.97
N ARG A 55 -5.40 -25.57 -23.16
CA ARG A 55 -5.67 -24.90 -24.43
C ARG A 55 -7.11 -25.18 -24.88
N ILE A 56 -7.87 -24.12 -25.15
CA ILE A 56 -9.19 -24.17 -25.77
C ILE A 56 -8.99 -24.00 -27.28
N PRO A 57 -9.34 -25.00 -28.11
CA PRO A 57 -9.05 -24.96 -29.55
C PRO A 57 -9.72 -23.78 -30.26
N GLU A 58 -9.13 -23.36 -31.38
CA GLU A 58 -9.61 -22.26 -32.23
C GLU A 58 -11.09 -22.42 -32.61
N ARG A 59 -11.50 -23.64 -32.99
CA ARG A 59 -12.90 -23.95 -33.33
C ARG A 59 -13.87 -23.58 -32.19
N LEU A 60 -13.57 -24.03 -30.97
CA LEU A 60 -14.43 -23.75 -29.81
C LEU A 60 -14.37 -22.26 -29.46
N THR A 61 -13.19 -21.64 -29.55
CA THR A 61 -13.00 -20.21 -29.33
C THR A 61 -13.87 -19.36 -30.27
N GLY A 62 -13.88 -19.65 -31.57
CA GLY A 62 -14.71 -18.95 -32.54
C GLY A 62 -16.20 -19.13 -32.29
N GLN A 63 -16.63 -20.32 -31.85
CA GLN A 63 -18.03 -20.54 -31.47
C GLN A 63 -18.42 -19.77 -30.21
N LEU A 64 -17.54 -19.68 -29.21
CA LEU A 64 -17.76 -18.88 -28.00
C LEU A 64 -17.84 -17.39 -28.32
N GLN A 65 -17.00 -16.88 -29.23
CA GLN A 65 -17.07 -15.49 -29.70
C GLN A 65 -18.39 -15.18 -30.40
N ALA A 66 -18.83 -16.06 -31.30
CA ALA A 66 -20.11 -15.91 -31.99
C ALA A 66 -21.30 -15.94 -31.02
N LEU A 67 -21.26 -16.83 -30.02
CA LEU A 67 -22.29 -16.90 -28.99
C LEU A 67 -22.30 -15.64 -28.11
N ALA A 68 -21.13 -15.15 -27.70
CA ALA A 68 -21.02 -13.92 -26.92
C ALA A 68 -21.67 -12.75 -27.66
N GLN A 69 -21.37 -12.61 -28.96
CA GLN A 69 -21.98 -11.59 -29.83
C GLN A 69 -23.50 -11.77 -29.95
N ALA A 70 -23.99 -12.99 -30.12
CA ALA A 70 -25.43 -13.27 -30.22
C ALA A 70 -26.19 -12.94 -28.92
N CYS A 71 -25.51 -13.01 -27.77
CA CYS A 71 -26.05 -12.66 -26.46
C CYS A 71 -25.77 -11.21 -26.01
N ASP A 72 -25.29 -10.34 -26.91
CA ASP A 72 -24.89 -8.95 -26.62
C ASP A 72 -23.92 -8.82 -25.43
N CYS A 73 -22.96 -9.73 -25.33
CA CYS A 73 -21.95 -9.73 -24.28
C CYS A 73 -20.54 -9.92 -24.84
N THR A 74 -19.52 -9.60 -24.04
CA THR A 74 -18.13 -9.82 -24.44
C THR A 74 -17.72 -11.28 -24.20
N LEU A 75 -16.68 -11.74 -24.91
CA LEU A 75 -16.08 -13.05 -24.65
C LEU A 75 -15.64 -13.18 -23.18
N PHE A 76 -15.12 -12.11 -22.58
CA PHE A 76 -14.80 -12.04 -21.15
C PHE A 76 -16.03 -12.36 -20.28
N MET A 77 -17.17 -11.71 -20.52
CA MET A 77 -18.40 -11.93 -19.75
C MET A 77 -18.92 -13.36 -19.90
N LEU A 78 -18.82 -13.95 -21.10
CA LEU A 78 -19.22 -15.33 -21.34
C LEU A 78 -18.35 -16.32 -20.56
N LEU A 79 -17.03 -16.17 -20.66
CA LEU A 79 -16.08 -17.03 -19.96
C LEU A 79 -16.19 -16.88 -18.44
N LEU A 80 -16.32 -15.65 -17.94
CA LEU A 80 -16.58 -15.38 -16.52
C LEU A 80 -17.89 -16.04 -16.07
N GLY A 81 -18.98 -15.90 -16.82
CA GLY A 81 -20.27 -16.51 -16.49
C GLY A 81 -20.18 -18.04 -16.46
N SER A 82 -19.43 -18.65 -17.38
CA SER A 82 -19.17 -20.11 -17.36
C SER A 82 -18.35 -20.53 -16.14
N PHE A 83 -17.37 -19.72 -15.73
CA PHE A 83 -16.53 -19.98 -14.56
C PHE A 83 -17.34 -19.82 -13.27
N GLN A 84 -18.17 -18.79 -13.14
CA GLN A 84 -19.09 -18.63 -12.02
C GLN A 84 -20.04 -19.83 -11.90
N LEU A 85 -20.62 -20.30 -13.01
CA LEU A 85 -21.49 -21.48 -13.03
C LEU A 85 -20.75 -22.74 -12.55
N LEU A 86 -19.52 -22.97 -13.03
CA LEU A 86 -18.66 -24.05 -12.55
C LEU A 86 -18.48 -23.96 -11.03
N VAL A 87 -18.10 -22.79 -10.50
CA VAL A 87 -17.84 -22.61 -9.07
C VAL A 87 -19.11 -22.80 -8.24
N HIS A 88 -20.27 -22.29 -8.68
CA HIS A 88 -21.56 -22.54 -8.03
C HIS A 88 -21.82 -24.04 -7.93
N ARG A 89 -21.58 -24.80 -9.01
CA ARG A 89 -21.73 -26.26 -8.98
C ARG A 89 -20.76 -26.93 -8.01
N GLN A 90 -19.48 -26.54 -8.02
CA GLN A 90 -18.45 -27.19 -7.20
C GLN A 90 -18.61 -26.92 -5.70
N SER A 91 -19.00 -25.68 -5.36
CA SER A 91 -19.21 -25.25 -3.96
C SER A 91 -20.58 -25.66 -3.41
N GLY A 92 -21.57 -25.85 -4.28
CA GLY A 92 -22.97 -26.03 -3.90
C GLY A 92 -23.61 -24.77 -3.29
N GLN A 93 -22.95 -23.62 -3.38
CA GLN A 93 -23.46 -22.34 -2.87
C GLN A 93 -24.23 -21.60 -3.96
N ASP A 94 -25.34 -20.96 -3.60
CA ASP A 94 -26.14 -20.17 -4.55
C ASP A 94 -25.74 -18.68 -4.59
N ASP A 95 -24.83 -18.23 -3.73
CA ASP A 95 -24.31 -16.85 -3.70
C ASP A 95 -22.79 -16.93 -3.56
N LEU A 96 -22.05 -16.21 -4.41
CA LEU A 96 -20.59 -16.25 -4.48
C LEU A 96 -20.00 -14.89 -4.84
N LEU A 97 -18.73 -14.69 -4.47
CA LEU A 97 -17.90 -13.56 -4.91
C LEU A 97 -16.69 -14.07 -5.69
N ILE A 98 -16.50 -13.52 -6.89
CA ILE A 98 -15.30 -13.75 -7.72
C ILE A 98 -14.66 -12.40 -8.01
N GLY A 99 -13.35 -12.28 -7.81
CA GLY A 99 -12.60 -11.09 -8.18
C GLY A 99 -12.29 -11.06 -9.68
N THR A 100 -12.24 -9.86 -10.25
CA THR A 100 -11.60 -9.62 -11.55
C THR A 100 -10.59 -8.49 -11.42
N ASP A 101 -9.48 -8.62 -12.13
CA ASP A 101 -8.55 -7.51 -12.29
C ASP A 101 -9.13 -6.53 -13.31
N VAL A 102 -9.08 -5.24 -12.98
CA VAL A 102 -9.25 -4.15 -13.94
C VAL A 102 -7.95 -3.41 -14.02
N ALA A 103 -7.55 -3.04 -15.25
CA ALA A 103 -6.28 -2.34 -15.47
C ALA A 103 -6.19 -1.01 -14.72
N GLY A 104 -7.33 -0.44 -14.28
CA GLY A 104 -7.43 0.88 -13.64
C GLY A 104 -7.01 2.02 -14.55
N ARG A 105 -7.10 1.80 -15.86
CA ARG A 105 -6.71 2.72 -16.95
C ARG A 105 -7.94 3.28 -17.66
N GLU A 106 -8.93 3.78 -16.91
CA GLU A 106 -10.21 4.27 -17.47
C GLU A 106 -10.09 5.56 -18.30
N HIS A 107 -8.93 6.22 -18.24
CA HIS A 107 -8.60 7.36 -19.08
C HIS A 107 -7.53 6.96 -20.10
N ALA A 108 -7.71 7.35 -21.37
CA ALA A 108 -6.74 7.09 -22.44
C ALA A 108 -5.31 7.55 -22.09
N ALA A 109 -5.17 8.57 -21.23
CA ALA A 109 -3.89 9.05 -20.71
C ALA A 109 -3.13 8.04 -19.81
N LEU A 110 -3.81 7.00 -19.33
CA LEU A 110 -3.26 5.93 -18.49
C LEU A 110 -2.87 4.70 -19.31
N GLU A 111 -3.25 4.58 -20.59
CA GLU A 111 -3.04 3.37 -21.40
C GLU A 111 -1.56 3.03 -21.58
N GLU A 112 -0.70 4.04 -21.79
CA GLU A 112 0.74 3.85 -22.05
C GLU A 112 1.64 4.12 -20.82
N MET A 113 1.05 4.40 -19.65
CA MET A 113 1.82 4.73 -18.45
C MET A 113 2.39 3.48 -17.76
N VAL A 114 3.67 3.52 -17.41
CA VAL A 114 4.33 2.47 -16.61
C VAL A 114 4.02 2.71 -15.13
N GLY A 115 3.28 1.79 -14.49
CA GLY A 115 2.87 1.87 -13.08
C GLY A 115 1.84 0.80 -12.71
N PHE A 116 1.62 0.57 -11.41
CA PHE A 116 0.67 -0.42 -10.90
C PHE A 116 -0.72 0.19 -10.74
N PHE A 117 -1.55 0.06 -11.78
CA PHE A 117 -2.93 0.58 -11.82
C PHE A 117 -3.98 -0.50 -11.61
N VAL A 118 -3.56 -1.76 -11.46
CA VAL A 118 -4.48 -2.89 -11.35
C VAL A 118 -5.28 -2.80 -10.05
N ASN A 119 -6.60 -2.67 -10.17
CA ASN A 119 -7.55 -2.77 -9.08
C ASN A 119 -8.28 -4.13 -9.17
N VAL A 120 -8.73 -4.67 -8.04
CA VAL A 120 -9.54 -5.90 -8.01
C VAL A 120 -10.99 -5.51 -7.73
N LEU A 121 -11.93 -5.98 -8.54
CA LEU A 121 -13.36 -5.75 -8.32
C LEU A 121 -14.05 -7.06 -7.93
N PRO A 122 -14.78 -7.10 -6.80
CA PRO A 122 -15.58 -8.26 -6.45
C PRO A 122 -16.88 -8.28 -7.25
N LEU A 123 -17.10 -9.36 -7.99
CA LEU A 123 -18.30 -9.61 -8.77
C LEU A 123 -19.15 -10.65 -8.04
N ARG A 124 -20.34 -10.22 -7.60
CA ARG A 124 -21.28 -11.09 -6.90
C ARG A 124 -22.20 -11.78 -7.88
N SER A 125 -22.28 -13.10 -7.81
CA SER A 125 -23.18 -13.91 -8.62
C SER A 125 -24.15 -14.68 -7.74
N ARG A 126 -25.43 -14.70 -8.13
CA ARG A 126 -26.49 -15.45 -7.44
C ARG A 126 -27.12 -16.46 -8.38
N HIS A 127 -26.87 -17.73 -8.11
CA HIS A 127 -27.32 -18.84 -8.94
C HIS A 127 -28.81 -19.13 -8.73
N GLN A 128 -29.54 -19.25 -9.84
CA GLN A 128 -30.93 -19.69 -9.87
C GLN A 128 -31.02 -20.89 -10.83
N PRO A 129 -31.27 -22.12 -10.34
CA PRO A 129 -31.13 -23.33 -11.17
C PRO A 129 -31.98 -23.36 -12.45
N GLU A 130 -33.16 -22.73 -12.42
CA GLU A 130 -34.13 -22.75 -13.53
C GLU A 130 -33.90 -21.68 -14.60
N GLN A 131 -33.00 -20.71 -14.35
CA GLN A 131 -32.70 -19.69 -15.36
C GLN A 131 -31.92 -20.33 -16.52
N SER A 132 -32.14 -19.85 -17.74
CA SER A 132 -31.32 -20.24 -18.90
C SER A 132 -29.91 -19.65 -18.82
N PHE A 133 -28.96 -20.25 -19.54
CA PHE A 133 -27.60 -19.68 -19.62
C PHE A 133 -27.58 -18.28 -20.27
N ALA A 134 -28.45 -18.02 -21.25
CA ALA A 134 -28.60 -16.68 -21.82
C ALA A 134 -29.04 -15.64 -20.76
N GLN A 135 -30.02 -15.97 -19.91
CA GLN A 135 -30.44 -15.10 -18.81
C GLN A 135 -29.32 -14.89 -17.78
N TRP A 136 -28.56 -15.94 -17.50
CA TRP A 136 -27.37 -15.87 -16.66
C TRP A 136 -26.30 -14.92 -17.21
N LEU A 137 -26.04 -14.95 -18.53
CA LEU A 137 -25.13 -14.02 -19.17
C LEU A 137 -25.62 -12.57 -19.10
N THR A 138 -26.92 -12.34 -19.28
CA THR A 138 -27.50 -10.99 -19.12
C THR A 138 -27.28 -10.46 -17.70
N ALA A 139 -27.51 -11.28 -16.68
CA ALA A 139 -27.23 -10.91 -15.28
C ALA A 139 -25.73 -10.64 -15.06
N THR A 140 -24.87 -11.53 -15.57
CA THR A 140 -23.40 -11.39 -15.48
C THR A 140 -22.92 -10.09 -16.13
N ARG A 141 -23.43 -9.78 -17.32
CA ARG A 141 -23.15 -8.52 -18.04
C ARG A 141 -23.55 -7.31 -17.20
N GLY A 142 -24.75 -7.31 -16.62
CA GLY A 142 -25.20 -6.24 -15.72
C GLY A 142 -24.24 -6.04 -14.55
N THR A 143 -23.93 -7.11 -13.83
CA THR A 143 -22.99 -7.05 -12.69
C THR A 143 -21.60 -6.56 -13.09
N VAL A 144 -21.06 -7.01 -14.23
CA VAL A 144 -19.75 -6.58 -14.72
C VAL A 144 -19.76 -5.10 -15.09
N LEU A 145 -20.75 -4.64 -15.85
CA LEU A 145 -20.84 -3.24 -16.28
C LEU A 145 -21.05 -2.30 -15.09
N ASP A 146 -21.92 -2.67 -14.15
CA ASP A 146 -22.13 -1.90 -12.93
C ASP A 146 -20.84 -1.84 -12.08
N ALA A 147 -20.14 -2.96 -11.92
CA ALA A 147 -18.87 -2.99 -11.20
C ALA A 147 -17.80 -2.12 -11.89
N PHE A 148 -17.69 -2.20 -13.22
CA PHE A 148 -16.72 -1.43 -14.00
C PHE A 148 -17.04 0.07 -13.96
N ALA A 149 -18.31 0.46 -14.01
CA ALA A 149 -18.73 1.85 -13.88
C ALA A 149 -18.40 2.47 -12.49
N HIS A 150 -18.09 1.64 -11.49
CA HIS A 150 -17.73 2.06 -10.14
C HIS A 150 -16.33 1.53 -9.75
N SER A 151 -15.43 1.35 -10.73
CA SER A 151 -14.11 0.73 -10.48
C SER A 151 -13.09 1.66 -9.82
N SER A 152 -13.40 2.94 -9.68
CA SER A 152 -12.50 3.96 -9.13
C SER A 152 -12.24 3.80 -7.62
N LEU A 153 -13.13 3.07 -6.92
CA LEU A 153 -12.96 2.75 -5.51
C LEU A 153 -11.90 1.65 -5.32
N PRO A 154 -10.86 1.87 -4.50
CA PRO A 154 -9.85 0.84 -4.24
C PRO A 154 -10.46 -0.42 -3.61
N PHE A 155 -9.97 -1.60 -3.99
CA PHE A 155 -10.44 -2.89 -3.48
C PHE A 155 -10.56 -2.95 -1.96
N GLU A 156 -9.59 -2.41 -1.22
CA GLU A 156 -9.61 -2.38 0.24
C GLU A 156 -10.84 -1.64 0.78
N ARG A 157 -11.23 -0.54 0.13
CA ARG A 157 -12.41 0.23 0.51
C ARG A 157 -13.70 -0.50 0.16
N ILE A 158 -13.74 -1.20 -0.96
CA ILE A 158 -14.87 -2.08 -1.32
C ILE A 158 -15.04 -3.19 -0.27
N ALA A 159 -13.94 -3.80 0.16
CA ALA A 159 -13.95 -4.85 1.19
C ALA A 159 -14.41 -4.35 2.57
N GLU A 160 -14.05 -3.12 2.95
CA GLU A 160 -14.57 -2.47 4.16
C GLU A 160 -16.09 -2.29 4.11
N LEU A 161 -16.62 -1.83 2.97
CA LEU A 161 -18.06 -1.63 2.77
C LEU A 161 -18.83 -2.95 2.81
N ALA A 162 -18.21 -4.04 2.36
CA ALA A 162 -18.76 -5.39 2.44
C ALA A 162 -18.73 -6.01 3.85
N THR A 163 -18.15 -5.31 4.85
CA THR A 163 -17.95 -5.81 6.22
C THR A 163 -17.13 -7.11 6.30
N ALA A 164 -16.24 -7.34 5.33
CA ALA A 164 -15.40 -8.53 5.28
C ALA A 164 -14.49 -8.61 6.50
N ARG A 165 -14.49 -9.76 7.21
CA ARG A 165 -13.61 -9.98 8.36
C ARG A 165 -12.29 -10.57 7.88
N ARG A 166 -11.17 -9.97 8.30
CA ARG A 166 -9.83 -10.50 8.02
C ARG A 166 -9.60 -11.81 8.78
N ASP A 167 -9.20 -12.84 8.04
CA ASP A 167 -8.72 -14.12 8.55
C ASP A 167 -7.41 -14.45 7.84
N ARG A 168 -6.33 -14.74 8.59
CA ARG A 168 -4.98 -14.97 8.05
C ARG A 168 -4.88 -16.18 7.10
N ARG A 169 -5.92 -17.01 7.08
CA ARG A 169 -6.02 -18.21 6.23
C ARG A 169 -6.60 -17.90 4.83
N TRP A 170 -7.18 -16.72 4.65
CA TRP A 170 -7.95 -16.36 3.46
C TRP A 170 -7.54 -14.97 2.95
N ASN A 171 -7.72 -14.74 1.65
CA ASN A 171 -7.68 -13.37 1.13
C ASN A 171 -8.87 -12.56 1.63
N LEU A 172 -8.70 -11.23 1.65
CA LEU A 172 -9.78 -10.32 1.98
C LEU A 172 -10.86 -10.40 0.90
N LEU A 173 -12.11 -10.69 1.28
CA LEU A 173 -13.33 -10.69 0.45
C LEU A 173 -13.41 -11.71 -0.71
N VAL A 174 -12.37 -11.87 -1.55
CA VAL A 174 -12.40 -12.79 -2.71
C VAL A 174 -11.27 -13.79 -2.67
N GLN A 175 -11.59 -15.07 -2.89
CA GLN A 175 -10.61 -16.17 -2.93
C GLN A 175 -10.46 -16.76 -4.32
N LEU A 176 -11.35 -16.39 -5.25
CA LEU A 176 -11.33 -16.82 -6.63
C LEU A 176 -11.13 -15.60 -7.51
N LEU A 177 -10.23 -15.69 -8.48
CA LEU A 177 -9.95 -14.63 -9.43
C LEU A 177 -10.17 -15.13 -10.86
N PHE A 178 -10.79 -14.30 -11.70
CA PHE A 178 -10.90 -14.53 -13.13
C PHE A 178 -10.36 -13.30 -13.88
N VAL A 179 -9.45 -13.51 -14.81
CA VAL A 179 -8.82 -12.43 -15.59
C VAL A 179 -8.70 -12.86 -17.04
N MET A 180 -9.09 -12.00 -17.98
CA MET A 180 -8.81 -12.18 -19.40
C MET A 180 -7.75 -11.17 -19.84
N GLN A 181 -6.62 -11.64 -20.33
CA GLN A 181 -5.51 -10.81 -20.80
C GLN A 181 -5.65 -10.61 -22.31
N ASN A 182 -6.02 -9.40 -22.73
CA ASN A 182 -6.16 -9.05 -24.14
C ASN A 182 -5.00 -8.18 -24.67
N MET A 183 -3.90 -8.07 -23.91
CA MET A 183 -2.71 -7.34 -24.36
C MET A 183 -1.93 -8.19 -25.37
N PRO A 184 -1.46 -7.61 -26.50
CA PRO A 184 -0.60 -8.31 -27.43
C PRO A 184 0.64 -8.83 -26.70
N THR A 185 0.92 -10.13 -26.84
CA THR A 185 2.25 -10.66 -26.53
C THR A 185 3.17 -10.16 -27.63
N HIS A 186 4.05 -9.21 -27.29
CA HIS A 186 5.07 -8.78 -28.23
C HIS A 186 6.15 -9.85 -28.31
N ASP A 187 6.35 -10.41 -29.50
CA ASP A 187 7.62 -11.07 -29.80
C ASP A 187 8.71 -10.00 -29.75
N PHE A 188 9.71 -10.20 -28.90
CA PHE A 188 10.85 -9.31 -28.80
C PHE A 188 11.75 -9.54 -30.02
N ASP A 189 11.54 -8.77 -31.10
CA ASP A 189 12.45 -8.74 -32.24
C ASP A 189 13.65 -7.84 -31.90
N LEU A 190 14.69 -8.46 -31.35
CA LEU A 190 15.94 -7.80 -30.99
C LEU A 190 17.02 -8.17 -32.01
N PRO A 191 17.56 -7.22 -32.79
CA PRO A 191 18.54 -7.52 -33.82
C PRO A 191 19.75 -8.30 -33.29
N GLY A 192 19.99 -9.48 -33.85
CA GLY A 192 21.12 -10.35 -33.48
C GLY A 192 20.91 -11.20 -32.23
N LEU A 193 19.70 -11.21 -31.64
CA LEU A 193 19.35 -12.01 -30.47
C LEU A 193 18.13 -12.90 -30.76
N GLU A 194 18.20 -14.16 -30.34
CA GLU A 194 17.05 -15.06 -30.32
C GLU A 194 16.44 -15.05 -28.91
N VAL A 195 15.19 -14.62 -28.78
CA VAL A 195 14.50 -14.52 -27.49
C VAL A 195 13.53 -15.70 -27.34
N GLN A 196 13.69 -16.48 -26.28
CA GLN A 196 12.80 -17.59 -25.93
C GLN A 196 12.19 -17.38 -24.54
N ALA A 197 10.86 -17.45 -24.45
CA ALA A 197 10.16 -17.43 -23.18
C ALA A 197 10.37 -18.76 -22.42
N LEU A 198 10.97 -18.71 -21.24
CA LEU A 198 11.11 -19.86 -20.36
C LEU A 198 9.95 -19.91 -19.35
N PRO A 199 9.31 -21.07 -19.13
CA PRO A 199 8.28 -21.20 -18.11
C PRO A 199 8.87 -20.97 -16.72
N ALA A 200 8.21 -20.15 -15.91
CA ALA A 200 8.61 -19.91 -14.53
C ALA A 200 8.61 -21.22 -13.72
N SER A 201 9.69 -21.47 -12.97
CA SER A 201 9.89 -22.71 -12.20
C SER A 201 8.94 -22.86 -11.00
N HIS A 202 8.36 -21.75 -10.53
CA HIS A 202 7.42 -21.73 -9.41
C HIS A 202 6.28 -20.73 -9.68
N ALA A 203 5.05 -21.14 -9.39
CA ALA A 203 3.90 -20.26 -9.41
C ALA A 203 3.60 -19.80 -7.97
N HIS A 204 3.40 -18.50 -7.77
CA HIS A 204 2.89 -17.99 -6.50
C HIS A 204 1.37 -17.88 -6.58
N ALA A 205 0.67 -18.57 -5.68
CA ALA A 205 -0.78 -18.50 -5.59
C ALA A 205 -1.18 -17.39 -4.59
N LYS A 206 -1.63 -16.25 -5.13
CA LYS A 206 -2.24 -15.19 -4.31
C LYS A 206 -3.65 -15.57 -3.88
N PHE A 207 -4.41 -16.25 -4.74
CA PHE A 207 -5.80 -16.69 -4.54
C PHE A 207 -5.87 -18.21 -4.36
N ASP A 208 -7.01 -18.74 -3.88
CA ASP A 208 -7.24 -20.20 -3.85
C ASP A 208 -7.17 -20.76 -5.27
N ILE A 209 -7.83 -20.08 -6.21
CA ILE A 209 -7.75 -20.32 -7.65
C ILE A 209 -7.78 -18.96 -8.37
N ALA A 210 -6.84 -18.74 -9.27
CA ALA A 210 -6.86 -17.65 -10.24
C ALA A 210 -6.83 -18.26 -11.66
N LEU A 211 -7.83 -17.93 -12.46
CA LEU A 211 -7.93 -18.34 -13.87
C LEU A 211 -7.57 -17.16 -14.76
N PHE A 212 -6.45 -17.28 -15.47
CA PHE A 212 -6.03 -16.32 -16.49
C PHE A 212 -6.34 -16.88 -17.87
N VAL A 213 -7.00 -16.11 -18.72
CA VAL A 213 -7.32 -16.51 -20.10
C VAL A 213 -6.67 -15.54 -21.07
N THR A 214 -5.85 -16.05 -21.99
CA THR A 214 -5.10 -15.24 -22.96
C THR A 214 -5.37 -15.75 -24.38
N PRO A 215 -5.81 -14.91 -25.32
CA PRO A 215 -5.87 -15.29 -26.73
C PRO A 215 -4.48 -15.55 -27.31
N VAL A 216 -4.28 -16.71 -27.96
CA VAL A 216 -3.03 -17.11 -28.60
C VAL A 216 -3.36 -17.81 -29.91
N ASP A 217 -2.95 -17.23 -31.04
CA ASP A 217 -3.12 -17.81 -32.40
C ASP A 217 -4.55 -18.31 -32.68
N GLY A 218 -5.57 -17.50 -32.38
CA GLY A 218 -6.99 -17.85 -32.58
C GLY A 218 -7.56 -18.84 -31.56
N ALA A 219 -6.73 -19.46 -30.71
CA ALA A 219 -7.14 -20.27 -29.57
C ALA A 219 -7.15 -19.43 -28.28
N LEU A 220 -7.67 -20.00 -27.19
CA LEU A 220 -7.49 -19.44 -25.84
C LEU A 220 -6.57 -20.34 -25.02
N GLN A 221 -5.58 -19.73 -24.39
CA GLN A 221 -4.76 -20.35 -23.36
C GLN A 221 -5.35 -20.02 -21.99
N ALA A 222 -5.74 -21.05 -21.23
CA ALA A 222 -6.32 -20.91 -19.90
C ALA A 222 -5.36 -21.45 -18.84
N ASP A 223 -4.84 -20.55 -18.01
CA ASP A 223 -3.88 -20.85 -16.96
C ASP A 223 -4.54 -20.79 -15.58
N TRP A 224 -4.63 -21.96 -14.96
CA TRP A 224 -5.15 -22.17 -13.62
C TRP A 224 -4.00 -22.11 -12.63
N VAL A 225 -3.85 -20.98 -11.94
CA VAL A 225 -2.91 -20.82 -10.82
C VAL A 225 -3.67 -21.12 -9.53
N TYR A 226 -3.25 -22.12 -8.79
CA TYR A 226 -3.97 -22.58 -7.61
C TYR A 226 -3.04 -22.82 -6.43
N ALA A 227 -3.57 -22.70 -5.22
CA ALA A 227 -2.83 -22.91 -4.00
C ALA A 227 -2.59 -24.40 -3.73
N SER A 228 -1.34 -24.83 -3.91
CA SER A 228 -0.94 -26.24 -3.79
C SER A 228 -1.02 -26.77 -2.36
N GLN A 229 -1.06 -25.88 -1.37
CA GLN A 229 -1.30 -26.20 0.04
C GLN A 229 -2.74 -26.65 0.35
N VAL A 230 -3.71 -26.39 -0.54
CA VAL A 230 -5.12 -26.79 -0.36
C VAL A 230 -5.68 -27.62 -1.52
N PHE A 231 -5.10 -27.53 -2.73
CA PHE A 231 -5.51 -28.31 -3.89
C PHE A 231 -4.37 -29.19 -4.44
N GLN A 232 -4.72 -30.42 -4.78
CA GLN A 232 -3.86 -31.35 -5.50
C GLN A 232 -4.03 -31.16 -7.02
N SER A 233 -2.96 -31.46 -7.77
CA SER A 233 -2.95 -31.32 -9.23
C SER A 233 -4.08 -32.11 -9.92
N GLY A 234 -4.35 -33.33 -9.48
CA GLY A 234 -5.42 -34.16 -10.06
C GLY A 234 -6.82 -33.55 -9.88
N THR A 235 -7.07 -32.87 -8.77
CA THR A 235 -8.34 -32.17 -8.52
C THR A 235 -8.49 -30.97 -9.44
N MET A 236 -7.42 -30.21 -9.63
CA MET A 236 -7.42 -29.07 -10.56
C MET A 236 -7.53 -29.48 -12.02
N GLN A 237 -6.93 -30.61 -12.41
CA GLN A 237 -7.10 -31.20 -13.74
C GLN A 237 -8.56 -31.55 -14.03
N ARG A 238 -9.26 -32.18 -13.08
CA ARG A 238 -10.69 -32.47 -13.22
C ARG A 238 -11.54 -31.20 -13.31
N MET A 239 -11.24 -30.19 -12.49
CA MET A 239 -11.95 -28.91 -12.52
C MET A 239 -11.77 -28.19 -13.87
N ALA A 240 -10.54 -28.15 -14.40
CA ALA A 240 -10.27 -27.54 -15.69
C ALA A 240 -10.92 -28.31 -16.85
N ALA A 241 -10.89 -29.65 -16.81
CA ALA A 241 -11.58 -30.49 -17.80
C ALA A 241 -13.11 -30.29 -17.76
N ALA A 242 -13.70 -30.21 -16.56
CA ALA A 242 -15.12 -29.93 -16.38
C ALA A 242 -15.50 -28.54 -16.93
N TRP A 243 -14.63 -27.55 -16.77
CA TRP A 243 -14.84 -26.22 -17.35
C TRP A 243 -14.84 -26.24 -18.88
N VAL A 244 -13.89 -26.93 -19.51
CA VAL A 244 -13.85 -27.07 -20.98
C VAL A 244 -15.09 -27.80 -21.50
N ALA A 245 -15.48 -28.91 -20.87
CA ALA A 245 -16.71 -29.63 -21.23
C ALA A 245 -17.97 -28.78 -21.05
N LEU A 246 -17.99 -27.89 -20.04
CA LEU A 246 -19.07 -26.92 -19.86
C LEU A 246 -19.11 -25.90 -21.01
N LEU A 247 -17.97 -25.37 -21.46
CA LEU A 247 -17.91 -24.46 -22.61
C LEU A 247 -18.47 -25.11 -23.88
N GLU A 248 -18.14 -26.38 -24.13
CA GLU A 248 -18.68 -27.15 -25.25
C GLU A 248 -20.21 -27.30 -25.18
N GLN A 249 -20.74 -27.61 -24.00
CA GLN A 249 -22.18 -27.70 -23.77
C GLN A 249 -22.89 -26.34 -23.96
N ILE A 250 -22.30 -25.25 -23.44
CA ILE A 250 -22.84 -23.88 -23.57
C ILE A 250 -23.00 -23.49 -25.03
N VAL A 251 -21.98 -23.76 -25.86
CA VAL A 251 -22.03 -23.49 -27.30
C VAL A 251 -23.09 -24.34 -27.99
N ALA A 252 -23.23 -25.61 -27.58
CA ALA A 252 -24.20 -26.51 -28.20
C ALA A 252 -25.66 -26.16 -27.84
N GLN A 253 -25.91 -25.70 -26.61
CA GLN A 253 -27.26 -25.58 -26.05
C GLN A 253 -27.45 -24.35 -25.13
N PRO A 254 -27.25 -23.11 -25.62
CA PRO A 254 -27.20 -21.90 -24.79
C PRO A 254 -28.54 -21.53 -24.10
N HIS A 255 -29.65 -22.14 -24.50
CA HIS A 255 -30.98 -21.92 -23.96
C HIS A 255 -31.37 -22.92 -22.87
N TRP A 256 -30.51 -23.88 -22.54
CA TRP A 256 -30.78 -24.82 -21.46
C TRP A 256 -30.83 -24.11 -20.10
N PRO A 257 -31.71 -24.58 -19.19
CA PRO A 257 -31.66 -24.16 -17.80
C PRO A 257 -30.32 -24.57 -17.19
N LEU A 258 -29.80 -23.76 -16.26
CA LEU A 258 -28.48 -23.98 -15.63
C LEU A 258 -28.35 -25.38 -15.01
N SER A 259 -29.44 -25.91 -14.45
CA SER A 259 -29.51 -27.26 -13.85
C SER A 259 -29.24 -28.41 -14.82
N ARG A 260 -29.39 -28.19 -16.13
CA ARG A 260 -29.24 -29.23 -17.17
C ARG A 260 -27.80 -29.39 -17.65
N TYR A 261 -26.92 -28.44 -17.38
CA TYR A 261 -25.51 -28.58 -17.72
C TYR A 261 -24.85 -29.64 -16.83
N GLU A 262 -24.23 -30.63 -17.46
CA GLU A 262 -23.52 -31.69 -16.76
C GLU A 262 -22.12 -31.20 -16.42
N ILE A 263 -21.93 -30.85 -15.14
CA ILE A 263 -20.66 -30.35 -14.61
C ILE A 263 -20.17 -31.34 -13.56
N PRO A 264 -19.23 -32.25 -13.91
CA PRO A 264 -18.67 -33.20 -12.96
C PRO A 264 -18.01 -32.50 -11.76
N LEU A 265 -18.21 -33.05 -10.56
CA LEU A 265 -17.61 -32.51 -9.36
C LEU A 265 -16.09 -32.75 -9.33
N MET A 266 -15.33 -31.77 -8.85
CA MET A 266 -13.86 -31.85 -8.72
C MET A 266 -13.42 -32.94 -7.73
N LYS A 267 -14.33 -33.32 -6.81
CA LYS A 267 -14.22 -34.46 -5.92
C LYS A 267 -15.45 -35.34 -6.06
N GLU A 268 -15.26 -36.66 -6.09
CA GLU A 268 -16.38 -37.57 -5.95
C GLU A 268 -17.04 -37.36 -4.58
N PRO A 269 -18.39 -37.40 -4.49
CA PRO A 269 -19.06 -37.43 -3.20
C PRO A 269 -18.49 -38.63 -2.43
N LEU A 270 -18.01 -38.40 -1.20
CA LEU A 270 -17.69 -39.48 -0.29
C LEU A 270 -18.94 -40.35 -0.17
N THR A 271 -18.94 -41.50 -0.84
CA THR A 271 -19.96 -42.51 -0.64
C THR A 271 -19.85 -42.90 0.83
N MET A 272 -20.92 -42.61 1.58
CA MET A 272 -21.05 -42.98 2.98
C MET A 272 -21.04 -44.50 3.10
N SER A 273 -19.85 -45.10 3.08
CA SER A 273 -19.65 -46.45 3.57
C SER A 273 -19.59 -46.38 5.09
N SER A 274 -20.69 -46.84 5.66
CA SER A 274 -20.99 -46.95 7.06
C SER A 274 -20.05 -47.89 7.83
N THR A 275 -20.06 -47.67 9.15
CA THR A 275 -19.58 -48.54 10.24
C THR A 275 -18.09 -48.52 10.59
N VAL A 276 -17.74 -47.66 11.56
CA VAL A 276 -16.99 -48.14 12.73
C VAL A 276 -17.68 -47.64 13.99
N SER A 277 -18.09 -48.61 14.79
CA SER A 277 -18.73 -48.52 16.10
C SER A 277 -17.76 -48.04 17.17
N VAL A 278 -18.21 -47.08 17.99
CA VAL A 278 -17.71 -46.92 19.35
C VAL A 278 -18.92 -46.79 20.28
N SER A 279 -18.98 -47.66 21.27
CA SER A 279 -19.97 -47.66 22.36
C SER A 279 -19.29 -47.40 23.69
N PRO A 280 -20.03 -46.97 24.73
CA PRO A 280 -19.62 -45.89 25.62
C PRO A 280 -19.35 -46.34 27.07
N ALA A 281 -18.78 -45.45 27.90
CA ALA A 281 -19.06 -45.46 29.34
C ALA A 281 -18.73 -44.14 30.09
N ARG A 282 -19.77 -43.67 30.80
CA ARG A 282 -19.83 -42.99 32.11
C ARG A 282 -19.62 -41.47 32.27
N ALA A 283 -20.68 -40.86 32.79
CA ALA A 283 -20.79 -39.57 33.51
C ALA A 283 -21.12 -39.87 35.00
N PRO A 284 -21.42 -38.89 35.88
CA PRO A 284 -20.86 -37.55 36.11
C PRO A 284 -20.46 -37.32 37.60
N LEU A 285 -19.80 -36.21 37.92
CA LEU A 285 -19.77 -35.64 39.29
C LEU A 285 -20.02 -34.13 39.22
N ALA A 286 -20.91 -33.64 40.08
CA ALA A 286 -21.33 -32.23 40.22
C ALA A 286 -20.83 -31.66 41.59
N PRO A 287 -21.18 -30.42 42.01
CA PRO A 287 -20.24 -29.31 42.16
C PRO A 287 -19.99 -28.87 43.61
N GLY A 288 -18.92 -28.09 43.85
CA GLY A 288 -18.55 -27.55 45.17
C GLY A 288 -18.00 -26.12 45.10
N LYS A 289 -18.38 -25.32 46.10
CA LYS A 289 -18.39 -23.84 46.17
C LYS A 289 -17.06 -23.16 46.59
N LEU A 290 -17.06 -21.85 46.36
CA LEU A 290 -16.19 -20.75 46.82
C LEU A 290 -15.67 -20.79 48.28
N ASP A 291 -14.56 -20.06 48.42
CA ASP A 291 -14.01 -19.32 49.58
C ASP A 291 -13.25 -20.06 50.69
N LYS A 292 -11.96 -19.69 50.82
CA LYS A 292 -11.41 -19.07 52.04
C LYS A 292 -10.06 -18.37 51.80
N LEU A 293 -10.02 -17.12 52.26
CA LEU A 293 -8.90 -16.18 52.29
C LEU A 293 -7.68 -16.60 53.15
N ASN A 294 -6.54 -16.03 52.75
CA ASN A 294 -5.44 -15.49 53.57
C ASN A 294 -4.64 -16.40 54.50
N LYS A 295 -3.34 -16.53 54.20
CA LYS A 295 -2.23 -15.91 54.97
C LYS A 295 -0.87 -16.32 54.38
N LEU A 296 -0.12 -15.33 53.90
CA LEU A 296 1.26 -15.06 54.33
C LEU A 296 1.76 -13.78 53.63
N LYS A 297 1.68 -12.68 54.38
CA LYS A 297 2.41 -11.44 54.09
C LYS A 297 3.83 -11.60 54.61
N GLY A 298 4.76 -11.09 53.81
CA GLY A 298 5.99 -10.48 54.32
C GLY A 298 7.22 -11.00 53.61
N MET A 299 7.74 -10.22 52.66
CA MET A 299 9.15 -9.85 52.63
C MET A 299 9.40 -8.71 51.64
N SER A 300 9.93 -7.61 52.21
CA SER A 300 10.71 -6.52 51.61
C SER A 300 10.16 -5.80 50.37
N ALA A 301 9.64 -4.59 50.60
CA ALA A 301 9.47 -3.58 49.58
C ALA A 301 10.86 -3.09 49.14
N ALA A 302 11.40 -3.70 48.09
CA ALA A 302 12.45 -3.09 47.29
C ALA A 302 11.91 -1.77 46.71
N ALA A 303 12.76 -0.74 46.64
CA ALA A 303 12.45 0.52 45.98
C ALA A 303 11.77 0.25 44.61
N PRO A 304 10.74 1.03 44.22
CA PRO A 304 10.00 0.77 42.99
C PRO A 304 10.99 0.72 41.82
N LYS A 305 11.16 -0.47 41.23
CA LYS A 305 11.98 -0.64 40.03
C LYS A 305 11.39 0.26 38.95
N ALA A 306 12.21 1.08 38.32
CA ALA A 306 11.77 1.94 37.23
C ALA A 306 11.06 1.09 36.15
N ALA A 307 9.86 1.51 35.75
CA ALA A 307 9.03 0.80 34.77
C ALA A 307 9.70 0.69 33.38
N VAL A 308 10.63 1.59 33.10
CA VAL A 308 11.43 1.62 31.87
C VAL A 308 12.91 1.87 32.19
N ARG A 309 13.79 1.41 31.31
CA ARG A 309 15.22 1.73 31.28
C ARG A 309 15.48 2.61 30.06
N MET A 310 16.19 3.71 30.27
CA MET A 310 16.54 4.66 29.21
C MET A 310 18.05 4.71 29.04
N ARG A 311 18.53 4.67 27.80
CA ARG A 311 19.94 4.79 27.45
C ARG A 311 20.08 5.26 26.00
N PRO A 312 21.21 5.88 25.61
CA PRO A 312 21.54 6.01 24.21
C PRO A 312 21.50 4.67 23.48
N LEU A 313 21.00 4.67 22.24
CA LEU A 313 21.04 3.49 21.40
C LEU A 313 22.50 3.11 21.06
N ARG A 314 23.35 4.12 20.79
CA ARG A 314 24.81 3.97 20.64
C ARG A 314 25.53 4.65 21.82
N PRO A 315 26.50 3.99 22.47
CA PRO A 315 27.28 4.62 23.54
C PRO A 315 27.96 5.91 23.05
N GLY A 316 27.89 6.97 23.85
CA GLY A 316 28.54 8.26 23.54
C GLY A 316 27.77 9.15 22.56
N THR A 317 26.57 8.77 22.12
CA THR A 317 25.68 9.64 21.33
C THR A 317 24.44 10.01 22.14
N ASP A 318 23.80 11.13 21.80
CA ASP A 318 22.51 11.49 22.36
C ASP A 318 21.32 11.05 21.47
N PHE A 319 21.56 10.64 20.22
CA PHE A 319 20.50 10.27 19.28
C PHE A 319 20.66 8.83 18.74
N PRO A 320 19.56 8.07 18.59
CA PRO A 320 18.29 8.23 19.30
C PRO A 320 18.39 7.72 20.75
N LEU A 321 17.40 8.06 21.58
CA LEU A 321 17.23 7.45 22.88
C LEU A 321 16.54 6.08 22.73
N LEU A 322 17.07 5.04 23.38
CA LEU A 322 16.41 3.76 23.53
C LEU A 322 15.68 3.70 24.88
N VAL A 323 14.38 3.47 24.83
CA VAL A 323 13.52 3.25 26.00
C VAL A 323 13.03 1.81 25.97
N GLU A 324 13.41 1.03 26.98
CA GLU A 324 13.06 -0.39 27.10
C GLU A 324 12.15 -0.60 28.31
N ALA A 325 10.98 -1.22 28.12
CA ALA A 325 10.15 -1.64 29.25
C ALA A 325 10.89 -2.70 30.09
N THR A 326 10.83 -2.58 31.42
CA THR A 326 11.51 -3.53 32.33
C THR A 326 10.67 -4.75 32.69
N SER A 327 9.37 -4.75 32.35
CA SER A 327 8.43 -5.84 32.55
C SER A 327 7.52 -6.00 31.33
N ALA A 328 7.16 -7.24 31.00
CA ALA A 328 6.19 -7.56 29.95
C ALA A 328 4.74 -7.20 30.35
N ASP A 329 4.47 -7.09 31.66
CA ASP A 329 3.14 -6.77 32.20
C ASP A 329 2.87 -5.26 32.31
N LEU A 330 3.74 -4.42 31.74
CA LEU A 330 3.57 -2.97 31.74
C LEU A 330 2.31 -2.61 30.93
N ASP A 331 1.33 -1.96 31.56
CA ASP A 331 0.26 -1.28 30.81
C ASP A 331 0.86 -0.07 30.08
N THR A 332 1.17 -0.28 28.81
CA THR A 332 1.95 0.66 28.00
C THR A 332 1.16 1.89 27.61
N VAL A 333 -0.16 1.77 27.45
CA VAL A 333 -1.05 2.91 27.17
C VAL A 333 -1.21 3.77 28.42
N ALA A 334 -1.43 3.16 29.58
CA ALA A 334 -1.50 3.90 30.85
C ALA A 334 -0.17 4.56 31.18
N TRP A 335 0.95 3.86 30.97
CA TRP A 335 2.29 4.41 31.16
C TRP A 335 2.55 5.59 30.21
N ALA A 336 2.27 5.45 28.92
CA ALA A 336 2.47 6.52 27.94
C ALA A 336 1.67 7.77 28.29
N ARG A 337 0.40 7.60 28.67
CA ARG A 337 -0.48 8.70 29.08
C ARG A 337 0.03 9.41 30.34
N ALA A 338 0.46 8.65 31.34
CA ALA A 338 1.00 9.22 32.59
C ALA A 338 2.36 9.91 32.40
N ASN A 339 3.12 9.52 31.37
CA ASN A 339 4.46 10.03 31.10
C ASN A 339 4.53 10.92 29.86
N GLN A 340 3.40 11.42 29.36
CA GLN A 340 3.35 12.27 28.17
C GLN A 340 4.32 13.48 28.24
N PRO A 341 4.40 14.24 29.36
CA PRO A 341 5.34 15.36 29.46
C PRO A 341 6.82 14.91 29.42
N LEU A 342 7.11 13.76 30.03
CA LEU A 342 8.45 13.17 30.00
C LEU A 342 8.82 12.75 28.56
N ILE A 343 7.93 12.05 27.87
CA ILE A 343 8.16 11.62 26.49
C ILE A 343 8.38 12.83 25.57
N ALA A 344 7.59 13.90 25.74
CA ALA A 344 7.78 15.15 25.00
C ALA A 344 9.17 15.76 25.24
N SER A 345 9.58 15.90 26.49
CA SER A 345 10.91 16.43 26.85
C SER A 345 12.06 15.56 26.32
N LEU A 346 11.91 14.23 26.37
CA LEU A 346 12.89 13.31 25.80
C LEU A 346 12.95 13.45 24.27
N LEU A 347 11.81 13.60 23.59
CA LEU A 347 11.79 13.77 22.14
C LEU A 347 12.43 15.10 21.73
N GLU A 348 12.16 16.19 22.45
CA GLU A 348 12.77 17.50 22.20
C GLU A 348 14.30 17.47 22.38
N ARG A 349 14.78 16.79 23.43
CA ARG A 349 16.21 16.65 23.69
C ARG A 349 16.89 15.77 22.64
N HIS A 350 16.35 14.58 22.44
CA HIS A 350 17.02 13.54 21.68
C HIS A 350 16.72 13.63 20.18
N GLY A 351 15.56 14.11 19.76
CA GLY A 351 15.11 14.16 18.36
C GLY A 351 14.43 12.87 17.89
N GLY A 352 14.79 11.73 18.49
CA GLY A 352 14.18 10.43 18.20
C GLY A 352 14.26 9.47 19.39
N ILE A 353 13.22 8.64 19.53
CA ILE A 353 13.08 7.65 20.59
C ILE A 353 12.72 6.29 19.96
N LEU A 354 13.49 5.26 20.27
CA LEU A 354 13.14 3.86 19.99
C LEU A 354 12.54 3.25 21.26
N PHE A 355 11.26 2.91 21.22
CA PHE A 355 10.56 2.15 22.24
C PHE A 355 10.64 0.66 21.91
N ARG A 356 11.18 -0.14 22.83
CA ARG A 356 11.36 -1.58 22.66
C ARG A 356 10.79 -2.35 23.85
N ARG A 357 10.22 -3.54 23.58
CA ARG A 357 9.56 -4.43 24.56
C ARG A 357 8.31 -3.84 25.23
N PHE A 358 7.62 -2.91 24.56
CA PHE A 358 6.34 -2.34 25.03
C PHE A 358 5.12 -3.26 24.79
N GLY A 359 5.33 -4.53 24.41
CA GLY A 359 4.24 -5.50 24.24
C GLY A 359 3.21 -5.14 23.16
N LEU A 360 3.54 -4.24 22.23
CA LEU A 360 2.65 -3.83 21.14
C LEU A 360 2.66 -4.90 20.06
N ALA A 361 1.54 -5.57 19.84
CA ALA A 361 1.43 -6.68 18.89
C ALA A 361 0.73 -6.28 17.58
N THR A 362 -0.18 -5.32 17.67
CA THR A 362 -1.06 -4.95 16.55
C THR A 362 -1.00 -3.46 16.25
N PRO A 363 -1.39 -3.05 15.03
CA PRO A 363 -1.56 -1.64 14.69
C PRO A 363 -2.55 -0.90 15.61
N GLN A 364 -3.55 -1.60 16.16
CA GLN A 364 -4.50 -1.06 17.12
C GLN A 364 -3.83 -0.73 18.46
N ASP A 365 -2.89 -1.57 18.90
CA ASP A 365 -2.12 -1.32 20.12
C ASP A 365 -1.18 -0.13 19.90
N PHE A 366 -0.54 -0.09 18.73
CA PHE A 366 0.28 1.03 18.31
C PHE A 366 -0.50 2.35 18.24
N GLU A 367 -1.68 2.38 17.61
CA GLU A 367 -2.50 3.58 17.54
C GLU A 367 -2.89 4.07 18.94
N ARG A 368 -3.37 3.18 19.81
CA ARG A 368 -3.72 3.53 21.20
C ARG A 368 -2.51 4.05 21.98
N PHE A 369 -1.32 3.48 21.76
CA PHE A 369 -0.07 3.94 22.35
C PHE A 369 0.33 5.32 21.82
N ALA A 370 0.27 5.55 20.51
CA ALA A 370 0.58 6.83 19.90
C ALA A 370 -0.44 7.91 20.30
N GLU A 371 -1.74 7.61 20.36
CA GLU A 371 -2.79 8.52 20.83
C GLU A 371 -2.66 8.87 22.32
N ALA A 372 -2.11 7.95 23.13
CA ALA A 372 -1.80 8.25 24.53
C ALA A 372 -0.65 9.27 24.68
N ILE A 373 0.23 9.38 23.68
CA ILE A 373 1.33 10.36 23.63
C ILE A 373 0.90 11.65 22.92
N GLU A 374 0.11 11.54 21.87
CA GLU A 374 -0.39 12.65 21.05
C GLU A 374 -1.88 12.43 20.72
N PRO A 375 -2.81 13.00 21.49
CA PRO A 375 -4.25 12.77 21.30
C PRO A 375 -4.75 13.18 19.90
N GLU A 376 -4.13 14.21 19.30
CA GLU A 376 -4.47 14.73 17.98
C GLU A 376 -3.61 14.10 16.87
N LEU A 377 -3.61 12.77 16.79
CA LEU A 377 -3.09 12.09 15.60
C LEU A 377 -3.87 12.53 14.35
N TYR A 378 -3.16 12.68 13.24
CA TYR A 378 -3.71 13.16 11.99
C TYR A 378 -4.23 11.99 11.14
N GLY A 379 -5.51 12.05 10.74
CA GLY A 379 -6.23 10.94 10.11
C GLY A 379 -6.44 11.02 8.58
N SER A 380 -5.85 12.00 7.89
CA SER A 380 -5.94 12.11 6.43
C SER A 380 -4.69 12.76 5.79
N TYR A 381 -3.61 12.01 5.57
CA TYR A 381 -2.35 12.53 5.02
C TYR A 381 -2.03 12.04 3.59
N GLY A 382 -1.99 12.97 2.64
CA GLY A 382 -1.47 12.75 1.28
C GLY A 382 -2.07 11.54 0.55
N ASP A 383 -1.22 10.90 -0.28
CA ASP A 383 -1.52 9.70 -1.07
C ASP A 383 -1.22 8.38 -0.29
N LEU A 384 -1.02 8.46 1.03
CA LEU A 384 -0.70 7.27 1.83
C LEU A 384 -1.95 6.40 2.07
N PRO A 385 -1.93 5.12 1.68
CA PRO A 385 -3.07 4.24 1.92
C PRO A 385 -3.30 4.04 3.42
N LYS A 386 -4.54 4.32 3.85
CA LYS A 386 -4.99 4.10 5.24
C LYS A 386 -4.90 2.61 5.60
N LYS A 387 -4.61 2.31 6.87
CA LYS A 387 -4.55 0.92 7.36
C LYS A 387 -5.84 0.53 8.09
N GLU A 388 -6.36 -0.65 7.79
CA GLU A 388 -7.49 -1.23 8.53
C GLU A 388 -7.23 -1.36 10.04
N GLY A 389 -8.24 -0.92 10.79
CA GLY A 389 -8.34 -1.05 12.24
C GLY A 389 -7.68 0.08 13.02
N GLY A 390 -7.17 1.12 12.36
CA GLY A 390 -6.90 2.38 13.04
C GLY A 390 -7.32 3.57 12.19
N ASN A 391 -8.05 4.51 12.77
CA ASN A 391 -8.60 5.65 12.04
C ASN A 391 -7.51 6.62 11.55
N LYS A 392 -6.32 6.57 12.18
CA LYS A 392 -5.25 7.56 12.01
C LYS A 392 -3.86 6.95 11.76
N THR A 393 -3.81 5.70 11.28
CA THR A 393 -2.55 5.00 10.93
C THR A 393 -2.49 4.67 9.43
N TYR A 394 -1.28 4.66 8.87
CA TYR A 394 -1.02 4.52 7.44
C TYR A 394 -0.01 3.40 7.16
N ARG A 395 -0.05 2.85 5.95
CA ARG A 395 1.09 2.08 5.42
C ARG A 395 2.09 3.01 4.75
N SER A 396 3.37 2.66 4.81
CA SER A 396 4.41 3.32 4.01
C SER A 396 4.10 3.18 2.51
N THR A 397 4.44 4.21 1.72
CA THR A 397 4.28 4.24 0.26
C THR A 397 4.90 2.99 -0.38
N PRO A 398 4.21 2.32 -1.34
CA PRO A 398 4.78 1.19 -2.05
C PRO A 398 5.99 1.66 -2.90
N TYR A 399 7.18 1.41 -2.39
CA TYR A 399 8.47 1.64 -3.06
C TYR A 399 9.17 0.28 -3.29
N PRO A 400 9.84 0.06 -4.43
CA PRO A 400 10.49 -1.22 -4.73
C PRO A 400 11.39 -1.70 -3.59
N GLU A 401 11.24 -2.94 -3.14
CA GLU A 401 11.91 -3.47 -1.94
C GLU A 401 13.43 -3.43 -2.03
N LYS A 402 13.96 -3.60 -3.25
CA LYS A 402 15.39 -3.60 -3.56
C LYS A 402 16.02 -2.22 -3.69
N GLN A 403 15.23 -1.15 -3.64
CA GLN A 403 15.72 0.23 -3.74
C GLN A 403 15.72 0.92 -2.38
N MET A 404 16.71 1.78 -2.17
CA MET A 404 16.75 2.65 -0.99
C MET A 404 15.72 3.77 -1.16
N ILE A 405 14.98 4.09 -0.08
CA ILE A 405 14.34 5.40 0.02
C ILE A 405 15.36 6.31 0.68
N LEU A 406 15.79 7.35 -0.02
CA LEU A 406 16.85 8.27 0.43
C LEU A 406 16.40 9.10 1.64
N TYR A 407 17.37 9.76 2.29
CA TYR A 407 17.12 10.53 3.50
C TYR A 407 16.25 11.74 3.21
N HIS A 408 15.22 11.91 4.04
CA HIS A 408 14.29 13.02 3.94
C HIS A 408 13.62 13.32 5.27
N ASN A 409 13.10 14.53 5.39
CA ASN A 409 12.11 14.90 6.38
C ASN A 409 10.74 14.86 5.71
N GLU A 410 9.75 14.20 6.32
CA GLU A 410 8.41 14.01 5.77
C GLU A 410 7.82 15.36 5.37
N SER A 411 7.48 15.50 4.09
CA SER A 411 6.82 16.68 3.51
C SER A 411 7.45 18.05 3.75
N ALA A 412 8.76 18.11 3.94
CA ALA A 412 9.47 19.39 4.12
C ALA A 412 9.38 20.35 2.91
N HIS A 413 8.99 19.86 1.73
CA HIS A 413 8.85 20.66 0.51
C HIS A 413 7.46 21.32 0.34
N ILE A 414 6.45 20.95 1.15
CA ILE A 414 5.09 21.52 1.10
C ILE A 414 4.82 22.46 2.30
N GLU A 415 3.68 23.15 2.29
CA GLU A 415 3.35 24.19 3.27
C GLU A 415 3.07 23.65 4.68
N ARG A 416 2.67 22.39 4.79
CA ARG A 416 2.24 21.78 6.04
C ARG A 416 2.82 20.37 6.21
N TRP A 417 3.44 20.11 7.36
CA TRP A 417 4.08 18.81 7.65
C TRP A 417 3.78 18.35 9.09
N PRO A 418 3.88 17.04 9.36
CA PRO A 418 3.82 16.55 10.73
C PRO A 418 5.10 16.95 11.47
N ARG A 419 4.99 17.45 12.71
CA ARG A 419 6.16 17.56 13.60
C ARG A 419 6.49 16.22 14.22
N LYS A 420 5.50 15.42 14.60
CA LYS A 420 5.74 14.10 15.20
C LYS A 420 5.36 12.99 14.23
N GLN A 421 6.24 12.02 14.07
CA GLN A 421 6.01 10.84 13.25
C GLN A 421 6.42 9.58 14.02
N TRP A 422 5.67 8.50 13.85
CA TRP A 422 5.94 7.22 14.47
C TRP A 422 6.01 6.12 13.42
N PHE A 423 6.92 5.17 13.60
CA PHE A 423 7.06 3.95 12.82
C PHE A 423 6.93 2.75 13.74
N PHE A 424 5.97 1.87 13.48
CA PHE A 424 5.73 0.64 14.23
C PHE A 424 6.05 -0.58 13.39
N CYS A 425 6.88 -1.47 13.93
CA CYS A 425 7.22 -2.72 13.27
C CYS A 425 6.23 -3.83 13.63
N GLU A 426 5.25 -4.04 12.75
CA GLU A 426 4.35 -5.20 12.85
C GLU A 426 5.05 -6.49 12.42
N LEU A 427 5.89 -6.42 11.39
CA LEU A 427 6.68 -7.53 10.88
C LEU A 427 8.03 -7.03 10.36
N PRO A 428 9.15 -7.38 11.01
CA PRO A 428 10.47 -7.04 10.49
C PRO A 428 10.77 -7.87 9.23
N SER A 429 11.58 -7.31 8.33
CA SER A 429 12.11 -8.09 7.20
C SER A 429 13.12 -9.13 7.70
N PRO A 430 13.22 -10.30 7.06
CA PRO A 430 14.28 -11.27 7.35
C PRO A 430 15.68 -10.77 6.96
N VAL A 431 15.81 -9.90 5.96
CA VAL A 431 17.10 -9.37 5.47
C VAL A 431 16.98 -7.90 5.12
N GLY A 432 17.79 -7.06 5.77
CA GLY A 432 17.81 -5.61 5.53
C GLY A 432 16.57 -4.89 6.05
N GLY A 433 16.19 -3.80 5.38
CA GLY A 433 14.95 -3.08 5.68
C GLY A 433 14.96 -2.27 6.97
N ALA A 434 16.16 -1.91 7.44
CA ALA A 434 16.30 -0.92 8.49
C ALA A 434 15.62 0.40 8.06
N THR A 435 15.25 1.20 9.06
CA THR A 435 14.86 2.60 8.86
C THR A 435 16.00 3.44 9.42
N PRO A 436 17.04 3.77 8.61
CA PRO A 436 18.09 4.67 9.06
C PRO A 436 17.49 6.00 9.47
N ILE A 437 17.98 6.56 10.58
CA ILE A 437 17.57 7.87 11.08
C ILE A 437 18.80 8.75 11.32
N VAL A 438 18.66 10.05 11.08
CA VAL A 438 19.75 11.03 11.16
C VAL A 438 19.30 12.24 11.96
N ASP A 439 20.11 12.68 12.92
CA ASP A 439 19.89 13.93 13.65
C ASP A 439 20.20 15.12 12.74
N CYS A 440 19.19 15.91 12.41
CA CYS A 440 19.29 17.06 11.52
C CYS A 440 20.18 18.18 12.09
N ARG A 441 20.39 18.23 13.40
CA ARG A 441 21.34 19.16 14.06
C ARG A 441 22.77 18.73 13.79
N GLU A 442 23.04 17.43 13.94
CA GLU A 442 24.35 16.85 13.66
C GLU A 442 24.69 16.94 12.16
N MET A 443 23.71 16.67 11.29
CA MET A 443 23.84 16.86 9.85
C MET A 443 24.25 18.30 9.52
N LEU A 444 23.53 19.29 10.07
CA LEU A 444 23.84 20.70 9.88
C LEU A 444 25.23 21.07 10.41
N ARG A 445 25.64 20.51 11.56
CA ARG A 445 26.94 20.75 12.19
C ARG A 445 28.10 20.22 11.35
N ARG A 446 27.90 19.10 10.63
CA ARG A 446 28.92 18.48 9.79
C ARG A 446 29.05 19.08 8.39
N LEU A 447 28.06 19.83 7.92
CA LEU A 447 28.17 20.55 6.66
C LEU A 447 29.37 21.52 6.70
N PRO A 448 30.17 21.61 5.62
CA PRO A 448 31.21 22.62 5.53
C PRO A 448 30.64 24.03 5.77
N PRO A 449 31.33 24.91 6.52
CA PRO A 449 30.79 26.23 6.87
C PRO A 449 30.39 27.09 5.66
N ALA A 450 31.09 26.95 4.53
CA ALA A 450 30.73 27.64 3.28
C ALA A 450 29.40 27.14 2.71
N LEU A 451 29.24 25.82 2.60
CA LEU A 451 28.00 25.20 2.11
C LEU A 451 26.82 25.48 3.02
N ARG A 452 27.01 25.44 4.36
CA ARG A 452 25.96 25.81 5.32
C ARG A 452 25.47 27.25 5.09
N ARG A 453 26.38 28.22 4.97
CA ARG A 453 26.04 29.62 4.70
C ARG A 453 25.31 29.77 3.37
N GLU A 454 25.78 29.09 2.32
CA GLU A 454 25.15 29.13 1.01
C GLU A 454 23.71 28.58 1.07
N LEU A 455 23.49 27.44 1.72
CA LEU A 455 22.15 26.85 1.89
C LEU A 455 21.22 27.73 2.73
N GLN A 456 21.74 28.41 3.77
CA GLN A 456 20.98 29.34 4.59
C GLN A 456 20.58 30.60 3.79
N GLN A 457 21.50 31.16 3.02
CA GLN A 457 21.28 32.38 2.24
C GLN A 457 20.41 32.12 1.01
N LYS A 458 20.77 31.11 0.21
CA LYS A 458 20.10 30.82 -1.05
C LYS A 458 18.83 30.00 -0.88
N GLN A 459 18.69 29.22 0.20
CA GLN A 459 17.57 28.29 0.39
C GLN A 459 17.43 27.29 -0.78
N LEU A 460 16.30 26.60 -0.88
CA LEU A 460 16.03 25.61 -1.94
C LEU A 460 14.78 25.98 -2.73
N ARG A 461 14.83 25.80 -4.05
CA ARG A 461 13.67 25.89 -4.93
C ARG A 461 13.33 24.51 -5.45
N TYR A 462 12.21 23.96 -4.99
CA TYR A 462 11.66 22.72 -5.52
C TYR A 462 10.88 23.02 -6.78
N VAL A 463 11.21 22.32 -7.86
CA VAL A 463 10.57 22.46 -9.16
C VAL A 463 9.84 21.16 -9.47
N ARG A 464 8.57 21.27 -9.87
CA ARG A 464 7.79 20.15 -10.37
C ARG A 464 7.28 20.49 -11.76
N THR A 465 7.61 19.63 -12.72
CA THR A 465 7.14 19.75 -14.09
C THR A 465 6.08 18.68 -14.30
N PHE A 466 4.86 19.09 -14.62
CA PHE A 466 3.75 18.20 -14.92
C PHE A 466 3.88 17.69 -16.35
N THR A 467 4.97 16.97 -16.61
CA THR A 467 5.33 16.44 -17.93
C THR A 467 4.44 15.24 -18.24
N PRO A 468 3.68 15.27 -19.36
CA PRO A 468 2.86 14.14 -19.77
C PRO A 468 3.68 12.85 -19.83
N ARG A 469 3.13 11.73 -19.33
CA ARG A 469 3.75 10.38 -19.28
C ARG A 469 4.83 10.17 -18.20
N LEU A 470 5.34 11.21 -17.54
CA LEU A 470 6.37 11.09 -16.48
C LEU A 470 5.91 11.54 -15.10
N ASP A 471 4.87 12.36 -15.04
CA ASP A 471 4.18 12.74 -13.80
C ASP A 471 2.67 12.71 -14.03
N VAL A 472 1.89 12.85 -12.95
CA VAL A 472 0.46 13.15 -13.07
C VAL A 472 0.27 14.45 -13.85
N SER A 473 -0.79 14.55 -14.66
CA SER A 473 -1.07 15.80 -15.38
C SER A 473 -1.43 16.91 -14.40
N TRP A 474 -1.16 18.17 -14.77
CA TRP A 474 -1.55 19.30 -13.92
C TRP A 474 -3.08 19.34 -13.74
N GLN A 475 -3.85 18.94 -14.75
CA GLN A 475 -5.31 18.88 -14.66
C GLN A 475 -5.76 17.90 -13.58
N SER A 476 -5.15 16.71 -13.54
CA SER A 476 -5.43 15.70 -12.51
C SER A 476 -5.00 16.20 -11.12
N PHE A 477 -3.81 16.81 -11.04
CA PHE A 477 -3.26 17.32 -9.79
C PHE A 477 -4.12 18.45 -9.18
N PHE A 478 -4.56 19.41 -10.00
CA PHE A 478 -5.42 20.53 -9.56
C PHE A 478 -6.91 20.20 -9.62
N GLY A 479 -7.31 19.07 -10.23
CA GLY A 479 -8.69 18.65 -10.42
C GLY A 479 -9.50 19.63 -11.28
N THR A 480 -8.90 20.20 -12.31
CA THR A 480 -9.54 21.15 -13.24
C THR A 480 -8.76 21.27 -14.55
N ASP A 481 -9.48 21.46 -15.65
CA ASP A 481 -8.88 21.71 -16.98
C ASP A 481 -8.73 23.22 -17.28
N ASP A 482 -9.13 24.09 -16.34
CA ASP A 482 -9.07 25.55 -16.51
C ASP A 482 -7.74 26.10 -15.97
N ARG A 483 -6.88 26.57 -16.89
CA ARG A 483 -5.59 27.19 -16.56
C ARG A 483 -5.74 28.37 -15.61
N ALA A 484 -6.72 29.24 -15.83
CA ALA A 484 -6.90 30.45 -15.01
C ALA A 484 -7.22 30.09 -13.55
N VAL A 485 -7.97 29.00 -13.33
CA VAL A 485 -8.24 28.49 -11.98
C VAL A 485 -6.97 28.00 -11.30
N VAL A 486 -6.09 27.31 -12.04
CA VAL A 486 -4.81 26.81 -11.53
C VAL A 486 -3.86 27.97 -11.21
N GLU A 487 -3.73 28.92 -12.13
CA GLU A 487 -2.91 30.12 -11.96
C GLU A 487 -3.34 30.95 -10.75
N ALA A 488 -4.66 31.13 -10.56
CA ALA A 488 -5.19 31.81 -9.39
C ALA A 488 -4.87 31.07 -8.07
N ARG A 489 -4.97 29.73 -8.05
CA ARG A 489 -4.61 28.92 -6.88
C ARG A 489 -3.13 29.00 -6.56
N LEU A 490 -2.26 28.89 -7.57
CA LEU A 490 -0.81 28.97 -7.41
C LEU A 490 -0.39 30.35 -6.91
N THR A 491 -1.00 31.42 -7.45
CA THR A 491 -0.78 32.79 -6.99
C THR A 491 -1.22 32.97 -5.54
N ALA A 492 -2.38 32.45 -5.15
CA ALA A 492 -2.87 32.52 -3.77
C ALA A 492 -1.98 31.75 -2.77
N ALA A 493 -1.36 30.66 -3.21
CA ALA A 493 -0.39 29.88 -2.43
C ALA A 493 1.04 30.45 -2.49
N GLY A 494 1.28 31.56 -3.21
CA GLY A 494 2.62 32.11 -3.41
C GLY A 494 3.59 31.16 -4.14
N THR A 495 3.06 30.19 -4.88
CA THR A 495 3.85 29.23 -5.66
C THR A 495 4.14 29.81 -7.05
N GLY A 496 5.41 29.89 -7.43
CA GLY A 496 5.79 30.35 -8.76
C GLY A 496 5.39 29.34 -9.82
N TYR A 497 5.00 29.79 -11.01
CA TYR A 497 4.64 28.90 -12.10
C TYR A 497 5.00 29.48 -13.47
N ARG A 498 5.21 28.59 -14.43
CA ARG A 498 5.32 28.92 -15.85
C ARG A 498 4.76 27.79 -16.70
N TRP A 499 4.24 28.12 -17.87
CA TRP A 499 3.88 27.16 -18.89
C TRP A 499 5.06 27.00 -19.85
N LEU A 500 5.59 25.79 -19.98
CA LEU A 500 6.69 25.49 -20.90
C LEU A 500 6.20 25.33 -22.36
N ASP A 501 4.92 25.02 -22.51
CA ASP A 501 4.17 24.94 -23.78
C ASP A 501 2.65 24.94 -23.48
N GLU A 502 1.83 24.56 -24.46
CA GLU A 502 0.37 24.55 -24.37
C GLU A 502 -0.21 23.58 -23.34
N ASP A 503 0.55 22.64 -22.79
CA ASP A 503 0.02 21.67 -21.82
C ASP A 503 0.97 21.35 -20.64
N THR A 504 2.20 21.84 -20.67
CA THR A 504 3.21 21.53 -19.64
C THR A 504 3.32 22.66 -18.62
N LEU A 505 2.64 22.50 -17.48
CA LEU A 505 2.81 23.36 -16.33
C LEU A 505 4.11 23.00 -15.59
N GLN A 506 4.86 24.02 -15.18
CA GLN A 506 5.94 23.88 -14.22
C GLN A 506 5.67 24.77 -13.02
N THR A 507 5.71 24.21 -11.82
CA THR A 507 5.59 24.94 -10.57
C THR A 507 6.94 24.99 -9.85
N SER A 508 7.15 26.04 -9.07
CA SER A 508 8.33 26.20 -8.23
C SER A 508 7.97 26.77 -6.87
N THR A 509 8.46 26.13 -5.82
CA THR A 509 8.22 26.53 -4.43
C THR A 509 9.54 26.80 -3.74
N LEU A 510 9.68 28.00 -3.17
CA LEU A 510 10.83 28.34 -2.32
C LEU A 510 10.62 27.74 -0.93
N CYS A 511 11.61 26.99 -0.48
CA CYS A 511 11.62 26.27 0.79
C CYS A 511 12.95 26.52 1.50
N PRO A 512 12.96 26.75 2.82
CA PRO A 512 14.21 26.83 3.56
C PRO A 512 15.02 25.53 3.43
N ALA A 513 16.33 25.63 3.27
CA ALA A 513 17.24 24.48 3.40
C ALA A 513 17.49 24.11 4.87
N VAL A 514 17.45 25.14 5.72
CA VAL A 514 17.69 25.12 7.17
C VAL A 514 16.58 25.92 7.82
N ILE A 515 16.03 25.41 8.93
CA ILE A 515 14.98 26.08 9.72
C ILE A 515 15.38 26.14 11.19
N VAL A 516 14.70 27.00 11.96
CA VAL A 516 14.77 26.99 13.42
C VAL A 516 13.61 26.17 13.97
N HIS A 517 13.90 25.10 14.73
CA HIS A 517 12.87 24.27 15.33
C HIS A 517 12.07 25.08 16.37
N PRO A 518 10.72 25.18 16.27
CA PRO A 518 9.93 26.15 17.02
C PRO A 518 9.88 25.89 18.53
N VAL A 519 10.18 24.66 18.97
CA VAL A 519 10.16 24.30 20.40
C VAL A 519 11.55 24.38 21.04
N THR A 520 12.57 23.89 20.35
CA THR A 520 13.93 23.79 20.92
C THR A 520 14.81 24.98 20.56
N GLY A 521 14.42 25.79 19.57
CA GLY A 521 15.25 26.88 19.04
C GLY A 521 16.48 26.42 18.26
N ALA A 522 16.64 25.12 18.02
CA ALA A 522 17.80 24.59 17.31
C ALA A 522 17.68 24.84 15.80
N GLU A 523 18.77 25.27 15.16
CA GLU A 523 18.87 25.22 13.71
C GLU A 523 19.02 23.78 13.23
N VAL A 524 18.26 23.39 12.21
CA VAL A 524 18.22 22.02 11.70
C VAL A 524 18.22 21.97 10.18
N PHE A 525 18.94 20.98 9.63
CA PHE A 525 18.90 20.66 8.21
C PHE A 525 17.59 19.91 7.89
N PHE A 526 16.56 20.65 7.48
CA PHE A 526 15.20 20.14 7.25
C PHE A 526 14.81 20.38 5.79
N ASN A 527 14.86 19.33 4.97
CA ASN A 527 14.53 19.40 3.55
C ASN A 527 14.35 18.00 2.95
N GLN A 528 14.11 17.93 1.64
CA GLN A 528 14.02 16.70 0.85
C GLN A 528 14.91 16.76 -0.40
N VAL A 529 16.09 17.37 -0.27
CA VAL A 529 16.97 17.63 -1.42
C VAL A 529 17.36 16.33 -2.15
N GLN A 530 17.62 15.24 -1.43
CA GLN A 530 18.00 13.96 -2.03
C GLN A 530 16.88 13.31 -2.85
N LEU A 531 15.61 13.52 -2.50
CA LEU A 531 14.47 12.94 -3.24
C LEU A 531 14.11 13.72 -4.51
N HIS A 532 14.67 14.92 -4.70
CA HIS A 532 14.33 15.80 -5.82
C HIS A 532 15.51 16.12 -6.72
N HIS A 533 16.75 15.96 -6.26
CA HIS A 533 17.92 16.27 -7.06
C HIS A 533 18.24 15.14 -8.06
N PRO A 534 18.44 15.43 -9.36
CA PRO A 534 18.67 14.41 -10.39
C PRO A 534 19.91 13.55 -10.16
N TYR A 535 20.95 14.10 -9.52
CA TYR A 535 22.15 13.36 -9.11
C TYR A 535 21.83 12.10 -8.28
N CYS A 536 20.74 12.11 -7.52
CA CYS A 536 20.37 11.03 -6.63
C CYS A 536 19.58 9.89 -7.32
N LEU A 537 19.31 10.03 -8.62
CA LEU A 537 18.77 8.95 -9.44
C LEU A 537 19.88 7.97 -9.80
N GLU A 538 19.50 6.72 -10.07
CA GLU A 538 20.43 5.75 -10.66
C GLU A 538 21.05 6.31 -11.95
N PRO A 539 22.35 6.13 -12.20
CA PRO A 539 23.05 6.81 -13.30
C PRO A 539 22.38 6.62 -14.67
N GLU A 540 21.98 5.39 -15.00
CA GLU A 540 21.27 5.06 -16.25
C GLU A 540 19.90 5.77 -16.32
N VAL A 541 19.14 5.74 -15.23
CA VAL A 541 17.83 6.43 -15.14
C VAL A 541 17.98 7.94 -15.29
N ARG A 542 19.02 8.52 -14.69
CA ARG A 542 19.34 9.94 -14.80
C ARG A 542 19.67 10.32 -16.23
N GLU A 543 20.52 9.54 -16.90
CA GLU A 543 20.94 9.76 -18.29
C GLU A 543 19.74 9.67 -19.23
N ASP A 544 18.93 8.62 -19.11
CA ASP A 544 17.72 8.42 -19.91
C ASP A 544 16.72 9.56 -19.73
N LEU A 545 16.45 9.98 -18.47
CA LEU A 545 15.55 11.10 -18.19
C LEU A 545 16.07 12.41 -18.77
N LEU A 546 17.36 12.70 -18.60
CA LEU A 546 17.96 13.91 -19.16
C LEU A 546 17.96 13.89 -20.69
N SER A 547 18.21 12.76 -21.32
CA SER A 547 18.14 12.59 -22.77
C SER A 547 16.72 12.77 -23.31
N MET A 548 15.72 12.25 -22.59
CA MET A 548 14.33 12.25 -23.02
C MET A 548 13.67 13.64 -22.92
N VAL A 549 13.85 14.35 -21.80
CA VAL A 549 13.14 15.62 -21.56
C VAL A 549 14.04 16.84 -21.48
N GLY A 550 15.35 16.65 -21.29
CA GLY A 550 16.28 17.74 -21.01
C GLY A 550 16.21 18.26 -19.57
N PRO A 551 17.23 19.00 -19.12
CA PRO A 551 17.38 19.43 -17.73
C PRO A 551 16.27 20.37 -17.24
N GLU A 552 15.65 21.13 -18.15
CA GLU A 552 14.60 22.10 -17.80
C GLU A 552 13.21 21.48 -17.59
N ARG A 553 12.97 20.27 -18.11
CA ARG A 553 11.67 19.58 -18.10
C ARG A 553 11.65 18.33 -17.24
N LEU A 554 12.66 18.16 -16.39
CA LEU A 554 12.70 17.09 -15.41
C LEU A 554 11.42 17.11 -14.55
N PRO A 555 10.75 15.96 -14.34
CA PRO A 555 9.50 15.90 -13.58
C PRO A 555 9.63 16.47 -12.17
N ARG A 556 10.77 16.20 -11.52
CA ARG A 556 11.15 16.77 -10.23
C ARG A 556 12.58 17.26 -10.32
N ASN A 557 12.82 18.43 -9.75
CA ASN A 557 14.15 19.00 -9.61
C ASN A 557 14.23 19.85 -8.33
N VAL A 558 15.43 20.08 -7.83
CA VAL A 558 15.70 21.04 -6.75
C VAL A 558 16.94 21.86 -7.09
N LEU A 559 16.79 23.16 -6.97
CA LEU A 559 17.83 24.16 -7.25
C LEU A 559 18.10 24.96 -5.97
N PHE A 560 19.13 25.80 -5.98
CA PHE A 560 19.19 26.90 -5.02
C PHE A 560 18.00 27.85 -5.23
N GLY A 561 17.60 28.58 -4.18
CA GLY A 561 16.42 29.46 -4.24
C GLY A 561 16.50 30.58 -5.28
N ASP A 562 17.72 30.99 -5.63
CA ASP A 562 18.02 31.94 -6.72
C ASP A 562 17.88 31.33 -8.13
N GLY A 563 17.62 30.03 -8.23
CA GLY A 563 17.48 29.28 -9.48
C GLY A 563 18.78 28.68 -10.02
N THR A 564 19.92 28.89 -9.34
CA THR A 564 21.18 28.26 -9.76
C THR A 564 21.17 26.75 -9.45
N PRO A 565 21.74 25.89 -10.33
CA PRO A 565 21.85 24.46 -10.07
C PRO A 565 22.70 24.16 -8.84
N ILE A 566 22.29 23.15 -8.07
CA ILE A 566 23.13 22.60 -7.00
C ILE A 566 24.16 21.66 -7.67
N PRO A 567 25.47 21.83 -7.42
CA PRO A 567 26.47 20.97 -8.04
C PRO A 567 26.34 19.50 -7.60
N ASP A 568 26.58 18.56 -8.52
CA ASP A 568 26.62 17.12 -8.22
C ASP A 568 27.59 16.78 -7.07
N ALA A 569 28.76 17.45 -7.03
CA ALA A 569 29.73 17.27 -5.95
C ALA A 569 29.16 17.70 -4.57
N THR A 570 28.29 18.71 -4.54
CA THR A 570 27.59 19.12 -3.31
C THR A 570 26.61 18.03 -2.88
N MET A 571 25.89 17.42 -3.82
CA MET A 571 24.96 16.34 -3.53
C MET A 571 25.65 15.04 -3.11
N ALA A 572 26.79 14.73 -3.71
CA ALA A 572 27.67 13.63 -3.30
C ALA A 572 28.11 13.79 -1.84
N LEU A 573 28.63 14.97 -1.49
CA LEU A 573 29.03 15.30 -0.12
C LEU A 573 27.85 15.20 0.87
N ILE A 574 26.68 15.73 0.51
CA ILE A 574 25.48 15.61 1.34
C ILE A 574 25.12 14.15 1.58
N GLY A 575 25.20 13.30 0.54
CA GLY A 575 24.99 11.85 0.67
C GLY A 575 25.97 11.16 1.62
N GLU A 576 27.26 11.44 1.48
CA GLU A 576 28.29 10.93 2.38
C GLU A 576 28.06 11.34 3.83
N LEU A 577 27.69 12.62 4.06
CA LEU A 577 27.43 13.13 5.40
C LEU A 577 26.17 12.52 6.02
N TYR A 578 25.11 12.28 5.24
CA TYR A 578 23.93 11.56 5.72
C TYR A 578 24.31 10.14 6.18
N GLU A 579 25.07 9.41 5.38
CA GLU A 579 25.53 8.06 5.71
C GLU A 579 26.42 8.03 6.96
N GLN A 580 27.33 9.00 7.11
CA GLN A 580 28.17 9.13 8.31
C GLN A 580 27.36 9.46 9.57
N CYS A 581 26.29 10.26 9.44
CA CYS A 581 25.40 10.60 10.55
C CYS A 581 24.38 9.49 10.86
N ALA A 582 24.17 8.54 9.95
CA ALA A 582 23.07 7.60 10.03
C ALA A 582 23.20 6.63 11.22
N VAL A 583 22.10 6.53 11.96
CA VAL A 583 21.89 5.50 12.95
C VAL A 583 20.97 4.43 12.35
N ARG A 584 21.51 3.22 12.23
CA ARG A 584 20.81 2.01 11.81
C ARG A 584 20.63 1.06 12.98
N PHE A 585 19.49 0.41 13.04
CA PHE A 585 19.17 -0.63 13.99
C PHE A 585 18.24 -1.65 13.32
N ASP A 586 18.36 -2.90 13.75
CA ASP A 586 17.45 -3.95 13.29
C ASP A 586 16.11 -3.82 13.99
N TRP A 587 15.06 -3.83 13.18
CA TRP A 587 13.68 -3.84 13.65
C TRP A 587 13.39 -5.14 14.40
N GLN A 588 12.78 -5.01 15.59
CA GLN A 588 12.13 -6.12 16.27
C GLN A 588 10.62 -5.96 16.15
N GLN A 589 9.91 -7.09 16.05
CA GLN A 589 8.46 -7.06 16.12
C GLN A 589 8.00 -6.36 17.40
N GLY A 590 7.13 -5.37 17.26
CA GLY A 590 6.61 -4.58 18.38
C GLY A 590 7.39 -3.31 18.69
N ASP A 591 8.53 -3.08 18.05
CA ASP A 591 9.28 -1.83 18.19
C ASP A 591 8.47 -0.64 17.65
N VAL A 592 8.59 0.50 18.33
CA VAL A 592 8.09 1.80 17.85
C VAL A 592 9.23 2.80 17.83
N VAL A 593 9.47 3.44 16.71
CA VAL A 593 10.32 4.63 16.65
C VAL A 593 9.43 5.86 16.56
N MET A 594 9.65 6.82 17.46
CA MET A 594 9.04 8.15 17.44
C MET A 594 10.11 9.16 17.07
N LEU A 595 9.86 9.97 16.05
CA LEU A 595 10.75 11.04 15.59
C LEU A 595 10.03 12.38 15.70
N ASP A 596 10.80 13.40 16.08
CA ASP A 596 10.45 14.77 15.71
C ASP A 596 10.96 14.97 14.29
N ASN A 597 10.05 15.03 13.32
CA ASN A 597 10.31 15.10 11.89
C ASN A 597 11.16 16.33 11.52
N MET A 598 11.20 17.37 12.35
CA MET A 598 12.04 18.54 12.12
C MET A 598 13.47 18.34 12.66
N LEU A 599 13.64 17.54 13.72
CA LEU A 599 14.94 17.22 14.31
C LEU A 599 15.58 15.97 13.71
N ALA A 600 14.81 15.09 13.06
CA ALA A 600 15.28 13.82 12.56
C ALA A 600 14.80 13.55 11.13
N ALA A 601 15.77 13.29 10.24
CA ALA A 601 15.51 12.75 8.90
C ALA A 601 15.51 11.21 8.97
N HIS A 602 14.83 10.58 8.02
CA HIS A 602 14.76 9.13 7.93
C HIS A 602 14.87 8.63 6.49
N ALA A 603 15.21 7.35 6.36
CA ALA A 603 15.38 6.64 5.10
C ALA A 603 14.81 5.21 5.23
N ARG A 604 14.90 4.43 4.15
CA ARG A 604 14.63 2.99 4.18
C ARG A 604 15.70 2.26 3.39
N ASP A 605 16.46 1.39 4.05
CA ASP A 605 17.41 0.52 3.37
C ASP A 605 16.66 -0.53 2.52
N PRO A 606 17.28 -1.06 1.44
CA PRO A 606 16.76 -2.20 0.70
C PRO A 606 16.49 -3.41 1.60
N TYR A 607 15.54 -4.25 1.20
CA TYR A 607 15.18 -5.45 1.95
C TYR A 607 14.69 -6.59 1.07
N GLU A 608 14.67 -7.79 1.66
CA GLU A 608 14.13 -8.99 1.03
C GLU A 608 13.05 -9.63 1.92
N GLY A 609 12.02 -10.18 1.29
CA GLY A 609 10.94 -10.87 2.00
C GLY A 609 9.96 -9.94 2.71
N PRO A 610 9.00 -10.49 3.47
CA PRO A 610 7.87 -9.73 3.98
C PRO A 610 8.31 -8.72 5.04
N ARG A 611 7.89 -7.46 4.87
CA ARG A 611 8.14 -6.35 5.81
C ARG A 611 6.87 -5.54 6.01
N LYS A 612 6.51 -5.23 7.26
CA LYS A 612 5.33 -4.41 7.58
C LYS A 612 5.66 -3.37 8.65
N ILE A 613 5.85 -2.13 8.20
CA ILE A 613 5.96 -0.95 9.05
C ILE A 613 4.69 -0.11 8.93
N VAL A 614 4.13 0.30 10.06
CA VAL A 614 2.94 1.15 10.17
C VAL A 614 3.37 2.54 10.61
N VAL A 615 2.76 3.57 10.05
CA VAL A 615 3.09 4.96 10.35
C VAL A 615 1.94 5.66 11.03
N ALA A 616 2.23 6.51 12.01
CA ALA A 616 1.31 7.50 12.55
C ALA A 616 1.97 8.88 12.52
N MET A 617 1.16 9.94 12.46
CA MET A 617 1.62 11.32 12.36
C MET A 617 0.75 12.22 13.22
N GLY A 618 1.31 13.29 13.76
CA GLY A 618 0.61 14.24 14.62
C GLY A 618 1.37 15.54 14.78
N ALA A 619 0.76 16.47 15.52
CA ALA A 619 1.29 17.82 15.74
C ALA A 619 1.68 18.51 14.41
N MET A 620 0.68 18.75 13.54
CA MET A 620 0.90 19.40 12.25
C MET A 620 1.43 20.82 12.45
N VAL A 621 2.41 21.21 11.64
CA VAL A 621 3.03 22.55 11.65
C VAL A 621 2.87 23.17 10.27
N GLU A 622 2.53 24.46 10.25
CA GLU A 622 2.49 25.26 9.03
C GLU A 622 3.83 25.96 8.83
N ARG A 623 4.29 26.07 7.58
CA ARG A 623 5.55 26.76 7.24
C ARG A 623 5.59 28.19 7.77
N ALA A 624 4.45 28.89 7.75
CA ALA A 624 4.34 30.27 8.23
C ALA A 624 4.63 30.42 9.74
N GLU A 625 4.55 29.34 10.52
CA GLU A 625 4.82 29.33 11.95
C GLU A 625 6.30 29.12 12.28
N VAL A 626 7.13 28.81 11.27
CA VAL A 626 8.53 28.46 11.44
C VAL A 626 9.41 29.51 10.77
N SER A 627 10.38 30.02 11.52
CA SER A 627 11.32 31.01 11.00
C SER A 627 12.50 30.35 10.30
N ALA A 628 12.93 30.95 9.18
CA ALA A 628 14.28 30.72 8.67
C ALA A 628 15.30 31.37 9.64
N PRO A 629 16.53 30.84 9.75
CA PRO A 629 17.58 31.49 10.54
C PRO A 629 17.78 32.94 10.08
N SER A 630 17.94 33.87 11.02
CA SER A 630 18.28 35.26 10.69
C SER A 630 19.61 35.29 9.93
N THR A 631 19.63 35.93 8.75
CA THR A 631 20.86 36.12 7.97
C THR A 631 21.76 37.22 8.54
N ALA A 632 21.49 37.72 9.75
CA ALA A 632 22.35 38.69 10.42
C ALA A 632 23.67 38.02 10.84
N VAL A 633 24.65 38.05 9.95
CA VAL A 633 26.05 37.87 10.33
C VAL A 633 26.65 39.26 10.51
N ASP A 634 27.23 39.44 11.68
CA ASP A 634 28.05 40.55 12.16
C ASP A 634 28.91 41.22 11.08
N GLU A 635 28.66 42.50 10.83
CA GLU A 635 29.64 43.46 10.28
C GLU A 635 30.64 43.96 11.34
N LEU A 636 30.83 43.24 12.45
CA LEU A 636 31.72 43.67 13.53
C LEU A 636 32.84 42.66 13.78
N SER A 637 33.90 42.74 12.96
CA SER A 637 35.30 42.57 13.42
C SER A 637 36.39 42.72 12.32
N GLU A 638 36.10 43.32 11.17
CA GLU A 638 37.16 43.88 10.30
C GLU A 638 37.15 45.41 10.37
N GLY A 639 37.70 45.97 11.45
CA GLY A 639 37.85 47.42 11.55
C GLY A 639 38.14 47.97 12.93
N ALA A 640 39.28 47.62 13.53
CA ALA A 640 40.04 48.53 14.40
C ALA A 640 41.41 47.92 14.77
N ALA A 641 42.46 48.57 14.26
CA ALA A 641 43.84 48.68 14.76
C ALA A 641 44.63 47.40 15.12
#